data_AF-A0A3M8AJI0-F1
#
_entry.id   AF-A0A3M8AJI0-F1
#
_cell.length_a   1.000
_cell.length_b   1.000
_cell.length_c   1.000
_cell.angle_alpha   90.00
_cell.angle_beta   90.00
_cell.angle_gamma   90.00
#
_symmetry.space_group_name_H-M   'P 1'
#
loop_
_entity.id
_entity.type
_entity.pdbx_description
1 polymer ?
#
loop_
_entity_poly.entity_id
_entity_poly.type
_entity_poly.pdbx_seq_one_letter_code
_entity_poly.pdbx_strand_id
1 'polypeptide(L)'
;MAASSEPATSVAESASGTPEYVDAVVIGSGFGGSVTAYRLAEAGRSVILMERGHAYPPGTFARTPIEFAENFWSPADELYGLFETWSFRGLEGLVSSGLGGGSLIYANVLLRKDPEWFVHDSPLPGGGYENWPIGREDLDPYYDRVERMLDATPYPYHDTPKTETFALAAKAAGHEPFRPPLAVTFTGRDGELGGYLPIEPKPYGNIHGRMRYTCALSGECDIGCNSGAKNSLDHTYVSAAAHHGADVRTLHEVRGFRPVDGMWEVRYRRHRPNEGPPVEGTVRAARVVLGAGTFGSTYLLLKNRASLPGLSPALGSRFSGNGDLLGFLMGAKEQIDKVARARRITGSRGPVITSAIRIGDRVDGDGSAGRGYYVQEAGYPGFLNWMIETAQLKSVVSRSTRVALRMLANRLSMRGESNISGDLANVLGRTALSTSSLPVLGMGRDVPDGKMYLDRGRLAVDWTTTTSIDYFAAMRETMSKFAEELGAKYVDNPLWWAKRVITVHPLGGAPMGRNHFEGVVDEWGGVFGHPGLSVVDGAAMPGPVGPNPSLTIAAFADRAADHALEQWPKSRRRRRRTDATQPATGASQPTGGMSPMDANAAEQPGPGGPSGNGAVATSVAFTEQMKGFFVLGQGEPRSAAQDARVRDERMMFELTITAPDIDEFVSGDAHEGTASGYLESDALGGRLEVERGWFNLFVLAGHEEDRLMKYRLWLTTEGGSPVTFVGYKEVRDDPGFDLWEDTTTLFVQVLDGHVPPGTDVAATGLLDPDDPSVLGAGVLRIKPLDFAEQMTTFTTTGPGGAQAIARFGGLFLGKLWSTYGRLARAEDA
;
A
#
# COMPACT_ATOMS: atom_id res chain seq x y z
N MET A 1 -27.34 -8.86 16.89
CA MET A 1 -28.22 -8.52 15.77
C MET A 1 -28.05 -7.04 15.49
N ALA A 2 -27.12 -6.70 14.60
CA ALA A 2 -26.79 -5.32 14.23
C ALA A 2 -27.12 -5.17 12.74
N ALA A 3 -28.08 -4.29 12.44
CA ALA A 3 -28.36 -3.88 11.08
C ALA A 3 -27.30 -2.84 10.68
N SER A 4 -26.45 -3.20 9.72
CA SER A 4 -25.57 -2.29 9.00
C SER A 4 -26.42 -1.36 8.14
N SER A 5 -26.46 -0.09 8.50
CA SER A 5 -26.93 0.97 7.61
C SER A 5 -25.71 1.77 7.17
N GLU A 6 -25.18 1.44 5.99
CA GLU A 6 -24.21 2.29 5.30
C GLU A 6 -24.84 3.68 5.03
N PRO A 7 -24.13 4.79 5.25
CA PRO A 7 -24.60 6.08 4.77
C PRO A 7 -24.47 6.13 3.25
N ALA A 8 -25.59 6.41 2.58
CA ALA A 8 -25.73 6.43 1.15
C ALA A 8 -24.95 7.60 0.50
N THR A 9 -23.78 7.31 -0.04
CA THR A 9 -23.16 8.04 -1.17
C THR A 9 -22.42 7.08 -2.08
N SER A 10 -23.05 6.00 -2.54
CA SER A 10 -22.55 5.22 -3.68
C SER A 10 -23.19 5.76 -4.95
N VAL A 11 -22.44 6.52 -5.75
CA VAL A 11 -22.79 6.67 -7.17
C VAL A 11 -22.64 5.28 -7.79
N ALA A 12 -23.67 4.83 -8.50
CA ALA A 12 -23.72 3.48 -9.07
C ALA A 12 -22.45 3.18 -9.87
N GLU A 13 -21.71 2.14 -9.47
CA GLU A 13 -20.62 1.58 -10.25
C GLU A 13 -21.15 1.23 -11.64
N SER A 14 -20.40 1.65 -12.67
CA SER A 14 -20.67 1.27 -14.06
C SER A 14 -20.54 -0.25 -14.20
N ALA A 15 -21.67 -0.95 -14.22
CA ALA A 15 -21.76 -2.38 -14.56
C ALA A 15 -21.43 -2.68 -16.04
N SER A 16 -21.11 -1.66 -16.84
CA SER A 16 -20.56 -1.79 -18.19
C SER A 16 -19.04 -1.75 -18.11
N GLY A 17 -18.33 -2.65 -18.79
CA GLY A 17 -16.86 -2.69 -18.89
C GLY A 17 -16.21 -1.49 -19.62
N THR A 18 -16.79 -0.29 -19.48
CA THR A 18 -16.24 0.98 -19.96
C THR A 18 -15.51 1.66 -18.79
N PRO A 19 -14.25 2.08 -18.94
CA PRO A 19 -13.51 2.75 -17.86
C PRO A 19 -14.22 4.03 -17.42
N GLU A 20 -14.31 4.25 -16.11
CA GLU A 20 -14.77 5.53 -15.56
C GLU A 20 -13.72 6.63 -15.80
N TYR A 21 -14.14 7.87 -16.08
CA TYR A 21 -13.22 8.99 -16.36
C TYR A 21 -13.37 10.12 -15.35
N VAL A 22 -12.27 10.52 -14.72
CA VAL A 22 -12.23 11.62 -13.75
C VAL A 22 -11.04 12.57 -13.94
N ASP A 23 -11.08 13.75 -13.31
CA ASP A 23 -9.99 14.70 -13.33
C ASP A 23 -8.77 14.17 -12.55
N ALA A 24 -9.00 13.59 -11.37
CA ALA A 24 -7.93 13.03 -10.54
C ALA A 24 -8.34 11.78 -9.76
N VAL A 25 -7.42 10.81 -9.69
CA VAL A 25 -7.47 9.72 -8.69
C VAL A 25 -6.43 10.01 -7.62
N VAL A 26 -6.86 10.05 -6.37
CA VAL A 26 -6.00 10.19 -5.19
C VAL A 26 -5.96 8.86 -4.46
N ILE A 27 -4.76 8.33 -4.27
CA ILE A 27 -4.53 7.00 -3.71
C ILE A 27 -4.09 7.15 -2.25
N GLY A 28 -4.90 6.65 -1.32
CA GLY A 28 -4.68 6.74 0.12
C GLY A 28 -5.31 7.98 0.74
N SER A 29 -5.91 7.81 1.92
CA SER A 29 -6.66 8.87 2.62
C SER A 29 -5.93 9.49 3.82
N GLY A 30 -4.60 9.34 3.88
CA GLY A 30 -3.74 9.97 4.89
C GLY A 30 -3.57 11.48 4.69
N PHE A 31 -2.61 12.10 5.39
CA PHE A 31 -2.40 13.56 5.35
C PHE A 31 -2.20 14.09 3.92
N GLY A 32 -1.31 13.46 3.13
CA GLY A 32 -1.07 13.89 1.76
C GLY A 32 -2.30 13.76 0.85
N GLY A 33 -2.92 12.59 0.86
CA GLY A 33 -4.04 12.28 -0.02
C GLY A 33 -5.32 13.05 0.34
N SER A 34 -5.72 13.10 1.60
CA SER A 34 -6.94 13.79 2.02
C SER A 34 -6.89 15.30 1.80
N VAL A 35 -5.73 15.93 2.07
CA VAL A 35 -5.50 17.36 1.80
C VAL A 35 -5.64 17.64 0.30
N THR A 36 -4.95 16.85 -0.53
CA THR A 36 -4.99 17.05 -1.98
C THR A 36 -6.40 16.80 -2.54
N ALA A 37 -7.08 15.74 -2.09
CA ALA A 37 -8.45 15.45 -2.51
C ALA A 37 -9.41 16.59 -2.17
N TYR A 38 -9.31 17.18 -0.97
CA TYR A 38 -10.10 18.34 -0.57
C TYR A 38 -9.82 19.56 -1.45
N ARG A 39 -8.55 19.94 -1.64
CA ARG A 39 -8.19 21.12 -2.44
C ARG A 39 -8.68 20.98 -3.90
N LEU A 40 -8.53 19.80 -4.49
CA LEU A 40 -8.99 19.53 -5.86
C LEU A 40 -10.53 19.55 -5.95
N ALA A 41 -11.24 18.93 -5.00
CA ALA A 41 -12.70 18.92 -4.97
C ALA A 41 -13.29 20.31 -4.70
N GLU A 42 -12.70 21.09 -3.78
CA GLU A 42 -13.08 22.48 -3.51
C GLU A 42 -12.94 23.36 -4.77
N ALA A 43 -11.93 23.09 -5.61
CA ALA A 43 -11.76 23.73 -6.90
C ALA A 43 -12.70 23.21 -8.01
N GLY A 44 -13.63 22.31 -7.68
CA GLY A 44 -14.66 21.78 -8.58
C GLY A 44 -14.16 20.70 -9.55
N ARG A 45 -13.05 20.01 -9.22
CA ARG A 45 -12.55 18.87 -10.01
C ARG A 45 -13.29 17.59 -9.64
N SER A 46 -13.47 16.68 -10.60
CA SER A 46 -13.96 15.33 -10.31
C SER A 46 -12.84 14.49 -9.71
N VAL A 47 -12.96 14.13 -8.43
CA VAL A 47 -11.93 13.43 -7.66
C VAL A 47 -12.48 12.11 -7.17
N ILE A 48 -11.73 11.03 -7.38
CA ILE A 48 -11.94 9.77 -6.66
C ILE A 48 -10.80 9.60 -5.66
N LEU A 49 -11.14 9.48 -4.37
CA LEU A 49 -10.23 9.14 -3.29
C LEU A 49 -10.38 7.64 -2.97
N MET A 50 -9.34 6.85 -3.24
CA MET A 50 -9.34 5.41 -2.99
C MET A 50 -8.58 5.09 -1.71
N GLU A 51 -9.27 4.45 -0.75
CA GLU A 51 -8.71 3.96 0.50
C GLU A 51 -8.85 2.43 0.56
N ARG A 52 -7.75 1.73 0.87
CA ARG A 52 -7.78 0.27 0.98
C ARG A 52 -8.49 -0.22 2.25
N GLY A 53 -8.44 0.53 3.35
CA GLY A 53 -9.10 0.19 4.61
C GLY A 53 -10.57 0.57 4.69
N HIS A 54 -11.19 0.23 5.82
CA HIS A 54 -12.57 0.61 6.18
C HIS A 54 -12.67 2.03 6.78
N ALA A 55 -13.90 2.54 6.85
CA ALA A 55 -14.24 3.70 7.67
C ALA A 55 -14.42 3.30 9.15
N TYR A 56 -13.98 4.16 10.07
CA TYR A 56 -14.08 3.94 11.53
C TYR A 56 -14.89 5.05 12.21
N PRO A 57 -16.23 4.95 12.26
CA PRO A 57 -17.07 5.90 12.98
C PRO A 57 -16.72 5.97 14.49
N PRO A 58 -16.96 7.11 15.17
CA PRO A 58 -16.84 7.19 16.62
C PRO A 58 -17.65 6.08 17.31
N GLY A 59 -17.00 5.34 18.20
CA GLY A 59 -17.58 4.21 18.94
C GLY A 59 -17.27 2.83 18.36
N THR A 60 -16.67 2.73 17.17
CA THR A 60 -16.37 1.45 16.52
C THR A 60 -14.91 1.01 16.64
N PHE A 61 -14.03 1.80 17.26
CA PHE A 61 -12.64 1.39 17.45
C PHE A 61 -12.55 0.28 18.51
N ALA A 62 -11.76 -0.75 18.20
CA ALA A 62 -11.54 -1.92 19.05
C ALA A 62 -11.16 -1.54 20.50
N ARG A 63 -11.76 -2.21 21.48
CA ARG A 63 -11.45 -2.05 22.91
C ARG A 63 -11.24 -3.37 23.65
N THR A 64 -11.60 -4.49 23.04
CA THR A 64 -11.39 -5.83 23.59
C THR A 64 -10.24 -6.55 22.87
N PRO A 65 -9.56 -7.52 23.52
CA PRO A 65 -8.48 -8.27 22.87
C PRO A 65 -8.90 -8.99 21.59
N ILE A 66 -10.13 -9.50 21.51
CA ILE A 66 -10.64 -10.18 20.31
C ILE A 66 -10.84 -9.19 19.16
N GLU A 67 -11.45 -8.03 19.42
CA GLU A 67 -11.58 -6.97 18.42
C GLU A 67 -10.20 -6.50 17.95
N PHE A 68 -9.21 -6.36 18.86
CA PHE A 68 -7.85 -5.99 18.46
C PHE A 68 -7.17 -7.04 17.58
N ALA A 69 -7.36 -8.33 17.85
CA ALA A 69 -6.79 -9.41 17.04
C ALA A 69 -7.34 -9.41 15.61
N GLU A 70 -8.60 -9.04 15.44
CA GLU A 70 -9.25 -8.92 14.13
C GLU A 70 -8.97 -7.56 13.44
N ASN A 71 -8.42 -6.59 14.17
CA ASN A 71 -8.19 -5.22 13.69
C ASN A 71 -6.82 -5.01 13.02
N PHE A 72 -6.22 -6.06 12.47
CA PHE A 72 -5.02 -5.98 11.63
C PHE A 72 -5.38 -6.00 10.14
N TRP A 73 -4.56 -5.36 9.31
CA TRP A 73 -4.67 -5.41 7.87
C TRP A 73 -3.82 -6.56 7.33
N SER A 74 -4.47 -7.64 6.92
CA SER A 74 -3.88 -8.76 6.16
C SER A 74 -4.96 -9.39 5.27
N PRO A 75 -5.19 -8.86 4.05
CA PRO A 75 -6.20 -9.40 3.14
C PRO A 75 -5.99 -10.88 2.78
N ALA A 76 -4.75 -11.38 2.84
CA ALA A 76 -4.44 -12.79 2.62
C ALA A 76 -5.00 -13.71 3.71
N ASP A 77 -5.15 -13.18 4.94
CA ASP A 77 -5.74 -13.86 6.09
C ASP A 77 -7.20 -13.43 6.32
N GLU A 78 -7.83 -12.78 5.34
CA GLU A 78 -9.19 -12.21 5.43
C GLU A 78 -9.35 -11.15 6.54
N LEU A 79 -8.25 -10.49 6.93
CA LEU A 79 -8.25 -9.41 7.91
C LEU A 79 -8.17 -8.05 7.21
N TYR A 80 -9.13 -7.17 7.50
CA TYR A 80 -9.26 -5.85 6.86
C TYR A 80 -9.19 -4.69 7.87
N GLY A 81 -8.55 -4.93 9.01
CA GLY A 81 -8.50 -4.01 10.13
C GLY A 81 -7.59 -2.79 9.97
N LEU A 82 -7.52 -1.99 11.03
CA LEU A 82 -6.91 -0.66 11.05
C LEU A 82 -5.39 -0.68 11.04
N PHE A 83 -4.77 -1.64 11.73
CA PHE A 83 -3.33 -1.63 11.99
C PHE A 83 -2.59 -2.47 10.97
N GLU A 84 -1.50 -1.93 10.42
CA GLU A 84 -0.60 -2.69 9.55
C GLU A 84 0.82 -2.57 10.08
N THR A 85 1.48 -3.71 10.25
CA THR A 85 2.86 -3.80 10.72
C THR A 85 3.77 -4.29 9.61
N TRP A 86 4.82 -3.54 9.34
CA TRP A 86 5.88 -3.90 8.43
C TRP A 86 7.11 -4.35 9.21
N SER A 87 7.68 -5.51 8.89
CA SER A 87 8.91 -5.99 9.50
C SER A 87 10.02 -6.03 8.46
N PHE A 88 11.08 -5.26 8.69
CA PHE A 88 12.25 -5.18 7.83
C PHE A 88 13.54 -5.59 8.55
N ARG A 89 14.67 -5.53 7.85
CA ARG A 89 15.97 -5.74 8.46
C ARG A 89 16.29 -4.57 9.38
N GLY A 90 16.26 -4.79 10.69
CA GLY A 90 16.66 -3.80 11.69
C GLY A 90 15.58 -2.79 12.11
N LEU A 91 14.42 -2.82 11.47
CA LEU A 91 13.32 -1.87 11.68
C LEU A 91 11.96 -2.56 11.61
N GLU A 92 11.03 -2.10 12.43
CA GLU A 92 9.60 -2.35 12.32
C GLU A 92 8.87 -1.02 12.05
N GLY A 93 7.88 -1.05 11.16
CA GLY A 93 7.03 0.11 10.83
C GLY A 93 5.59 -0.15 11.24
N LEU A 94 4.96 0.77 11.95
CA LEU A 94 3.54 0.71 12.28
C LEU A 94 2.78 1.80 11.53
N VAL A 95 1.85 1.41 10.67
CA VAL A 95 1.01 2.31 9.87
C VAL A 95 -0.46 1.91 9.97
N SER A 96 -1.33 2.64 9.29
CA SER A 96 -2.78 2.42 9.34
C SER A 96 -3.39 2.23 7.95
N SER A 97 -4.32 1.28 7.86
CA SER A 97 -5.20 1.01 6.72
C SER A 97 -6.64 1.34 7.13
N GLY A 98 -7.08 2.58 6.87
CA GLY A 98 -8.41 3.04 7.24
C GLY A 98 -8.67 4.43 6.69
N LEU A 99 -9.95 4.81 6.55
CA LEU A 99 -10.34 6.11 6.04
C LEU A 99 -9.88 7.23 6.97
N GLY A 100 -8.86 7.99 6.56
CA GLY A 100 -8.13 8.97 7.37
C GLY A 100 -6.67 8.57 7.65
N GLY A 101 -6.24 7.37 7.26
CA GLY A 101 -4.87 6.85 7.37
C GLY A 101 -4.28 6.98 8.78
N GLY A 102 -2.99 7.33 8.86
CA GLY A 102 -2.26 7.47 10.12
C GLY A 102 -2.89 8.45 11.13
N SER A 103 -3.74 9.39 10.69
CA SER A 103 -4.46 10.27 11.63
C SER A 103 -5.40 9.51 12.58
N LEU A 104 -5.80 8.29 12.23
CA LEU A 104 -6.62 7.42 13.08
C LEU A 104 -5.84 6.83 14.26
N ILE A 105 -4.51 6.77 14.19
CA ILE A 105 -3.63 6.13 15.20
C ILE A 105 -2.46 7.00 15.67
N TYR A 106 -2.38 8.28 15.26
CA TYR A 106 -1.35 9.20 15.76
C TYR A 106 -1.74 9.91 17.07
N ALA A 107 -0.73 10.51 17.70
CA ALA A 107 -0.84 11.21 18.97
C ALA A 107 -1.26 12.70 18.89
N ASN A 108 -1.66 13.19 17.70
CA ASN A 108 -2.23 14.53 17.44
C ASN A 108 -1.27 15.71 17.43
N VAL A 109 0.03 15.48 17.56
CA VAL A 109 1.01 16.58 17.65
C VAL A 109 1.23 17.26 16.30
N LEU A 110 1.05 18.58 16.27
CA LEU A 110 1.20 19.44 15.10
C LEU A 110 2.35 20.44 15.32
N LEU A 111 3.58 19.94 15.19
CA LEU A 111 4.79 20.76 15.27
C LEU A 111 5.28 21.12 13.88
N ARG A 112 5.57 22.40 13.65
CA ARG A 112 6.18 22.87 12.41
C ARG A 112 7.65 22.44 12.38
N LYS A 113 8.16 22.10 11.19
CA LYS A 113 9.60 21.84 11.01
C LYS A 113 10.37 23.13 11.32
N ASP A 114 11.44 22.99 12.09
CA ASP A 114 12.33 24.11 12.42
C ASP A 114 12.93 24.72 11.14
N PRO A 115 13.02 26.05 11.03
CA PRO A 115 13.49 26.73 9.83
C PRO A 115 14.92 26.33 9.46
N GLU A 116 15.82 26.26 10.44
CA GLU A 116 17.22 25.90 10.22
C GLU A 116 17.39 24.42 9.81
N TRP A 117 16.36 23.58 9.99
CA TRP A 117 16.42 22.16 9.70
C TRP A 117 16.05 21.82 8.24
N PHE A 118 15.70 22.82 7.43
CA PHE A 118 15.62 22.71 5.96
C PHE A 118 17.04 22.82 5.36
N VAL A 119 17.86 21.79 5.59
CA VAL A 119 19.27 21.81 5.22
C VAL A 119 19.54 21.38 3.77
N HIS A 120 20.77 21.64 3.34
CA HIS A 120 21.35 21.16 2.09
C HIS A 120 22.60 20.30 2.37
N ASP A 121 22.45 19.32 3.27
CA ASP A 121 23.52 18.45 3.73
C ASP A 121 23.72 17.26 2.78
N SER A 122 24.83 17.23 2.05
CA SER A 122 25.19 16.10 1.19
C SER A 122 26.67 16.16 0.75
N PRO A 123 27.41 15.02 0.78
CA PRO A 123 26.99 13.72 1.29
C PRO A 123 27.06 13.65 2.82
N LEU A 124 26.16 12.87 3.44
CA LEU A 124 26.22 12.51 4.86
C LEU A 124 26.99 11.19 5.05
N PRO A 125 27.49 10.91 6.28
CA PRO A 125 28.11 9.62 6.60
C PRO A 125 27.22 8.44 6.18
N GLY A 126 27.83 7.42 5.58
CA GLY A 126 27.11 6.23 5.07
C GLY A 126 26.35 6.43 3.75
N GLY A 127 26.52 7.58 3.08
CA GLY A 127 25.89 7.83 1.78
C GLY A 127 24.46 8.33 1.88
N GLY A 128 24.05 8.85 3.05
CA GLY A 128 22.80 9.59 3.21
C GLY A 128 22.84 10.95 2.50
N TYR A 129 21.67 11.47 2.17
CA TYR A 129 21.49 12.75 1.48
C TYR A 129 20.29 13.46 2.09
N GLU A 130 20.46 14.73 2.49
CA GLU A 130 19.36 15.55 3.02
C GLU A 130 19.44 16.93 2.36
N ASN A 131 18.78 17.10 1.22
CA ASN A 131 18.73 18.36 0.51
C ASN A 131 17.27 18.76 0.28
N TRP A 132 16.79 19.72 1.07
CA TRP A 132 15.45 20.25 0.97
C TRP A 132 15.40 21.33 -0.12
N PRO A 133 14.70 21.11 -1.26
CA PRO A 133 14.57 22.13 -2.30
C PRO A 133 13.53 23.22 -1.96
N ILE A 134 12.98 23.20 -0.73
CA ILE A 134 11.99 24.13 -0.20
C ILE A 134 12.44 24.63 1.17
N GLY A 135 12.01 25.83 1.54
CA GLY A 135 12.28 26.46 2.83
C GLY A 135 11.06 26.52 3.75
N ARG A 136 11.24 27.14 4.91
CA ARG A 136 10.17 27.35 5.88
C ARG A 136 9.13 28.35 5.36
N GLU A 137 9.60 29.38 4.68
CA GLU A 137 8.81 30.42 4.04
C GLU A 137 7.84 29.88 2.99
N ASP A 138 8.22 28.79 2.30
CA ASP A 138 7.37 28.12 1.32
C ASP A 138 6.20 27.40 1.99
N LEU A 139 6.37 26.93 3.24
CA LEU A 139 5.39 26.11 3.94
C LEU A 139 4.56 26.88 4.97
N ASP A 140 5.02 28.01 5.52
CA ASP A 140 4.31 28.75 6.57
C ASP A 140 2.85 29.10 6.23
N PRO A 141 2.50 29.59 5.02
CA PRO A 141 1.10 29.84 4.66
C PRO A 141 0.22 28.58 4.66
N TYR A 142 0.83 27.43 4.41
CA TYR A 142 0.16 26.12 4.36
C TYR A 142 0.10 25.48 5.75
N TYR A 143 1.12 25.67 6.58
CA TYR A 143 1.05 25.35 8.01
C TYR A 143 -0.13 26.06 8.67
N ASP A 144 -0.29 27.36 8.42
CA ASP A 144 -1.41 28.14 8.94
C ASP A 144 -2.78 27.59 8.49
N ARG A 145 -2.89 27.09 7.25
CA ARG A 145 -4.13 26.49 6.73
C ARG A 145 -4.43 25.16 7.41
N VAL A 146 -3.44 24.28 7.52
CA VAL A 146 -3.61 22.95 8.14
C VAL A 146 -3.95 23.09 9.62
N GLU A 147 -3.26 23.97 10.35
CA GLU A 147 -3.54 24.21 11.77
C GLU A 147 -4.97 24.73 11.99
N ARG A 148 -5.46 25.63 11.11
CA ARG A 148 -6.86 26.07 11.14
C ARG A 148 -7.85 24.94 10.82
N MET A 149 -7.56 24.11 9.83
CA MET A 149 -8.44 23.00 9.43
C MET A 149 -8.56 21.92 10.51
N LEU A 150 -7.45 21.65 11.22
CA LEU A 150 -7.38 20.64 12.29
C LEU A 150 -7.73 21.20 13.69
N ASP A 151 -8.09 22.48 13.79
CA ASP A 151 -8.28 23.24 15.04
C ASP A 151 -7.13 23.01 16.03
N ALA A 152 -5.88 23.21 15.58
CA ALA A 152 -4.69 22.99 16.37
C ALA A 152 -4.72 23.83 17.67
N THR A 153 -4.65 23.17 18.83
CA THR A 153 -4.66 23.86 20.11
C THR A 153 -3.74 23.19 21.12
N PRO A 154 -2.91 23.95 21.86
CA PRO A 154 -2.12 23.38 22.96
C PRO A 154 -3.01 22.75 24.02
N TYR A 155 -2.49 21.72 24.69
CA TYR A 155 -3.20 21.09 25.81
C TYR A 155 -3.51 22.11 26.92
N PRO A 156 -4.80 22.40 27.21
CA PRO A 156 -5.20 23.58 28.00
C PRO A 156 -5.19 23.36 29.51
N TYR A 157 -5.07 22.11 29.99
CA TYR A 157 -5.15 21.81 31.41
C TYR A 157 -3.77 21.76 32.08
N HIS A 158 -3.73 22.10 33.36
CA HIS A 158 -2.49 22.20 34.14
C HIS A 158 -2.33 21.07 35.18
N ASP A 159 -3.18 20.04 35.16
CA ASP A 159 -3.42 19.14 36.30
C ASP A 159 -3.19 17.64 36.01
N THR A 160 -2.70 17.28 34.82
CA THR A 160 -2.38 15.86 34.55
C THR A 160 -1.01 15.49 35.13
N PRO A 161 -0.93 14.50 36.05
CA PRO A 161 0.31 14.23 36.78
C PRO A 161 1.50 13.87 35.89
N LYS A 162 1.27 13.27 34.72
CA LYS A 162 2.34 13.00 33.74
C LYS A 162 2.96 14.25 33.16
N THR A 163 2.14 15.27 32.91
CA THR A 163 2.53 16.55 32.31
C THR A 163 3.39 17.34 33.29
N GLU A 164 2.97 17.39 34.56
CA GLU A 164 3.74 18.00 35.64
C GLU A 164 5.05 17.26 35.89
N THR A 165 5.00 15.92 35.90
CA THR A 165 6.19 15.09 36.13
C THR A 165 7.23 15.29 35.03
N PHE A 166 6.81 15.30 33.76
CA PHE A 166 7.72 15.56 32.64
C PHE A 166 8.31 16.97 32.72
N ALA A 167 7.47 17.98 32.98
CA ALA A 167 7.95 19.36 33.11
C ALA A 167 8.96 19.54 34.24
N LEU A 168 8.75 18.85 35.37
CA LEU A 168 9.69 18.85 36.50
C LEU A 168 11.02 18.20 36.10
N ALA A 169 10.99 17.03 35.46
CA ALA A 169 12.19 16.33 35.02
C ALA A 169 12.99 17.14 33.97
N ALA A 170 12.28 17.73 33.01
CA ALA A 170 12.86 18.58 31.97
C ALA A 170 13.59 19.79 32.58
N LYS A 171 12.91 20.53 33.47
CA LYS A 171 13.48 21.72 34.11
C LYS A 171 14.67 21.38 35.00
N ALA A 172 14.59 20.30 35.76
CA ALA A 172 15.69 19.84 36.61
C ALA A 172 16.93 19.45 35.77
N ALA A 173 16.71 18.85 34.60
CA ALA A 173 17.76 18.55 33.63
C ALA A 173 18.21 19.76 32.79
N GLY A 174 17.71 20.98 33.05
CA GLY A 174 18.12 22.21 32.37
C GLY A 174 17.45 22.47 31.00
N HIS A 175 16.31 21.82 30.73
CA HIS A 175 15.55 22.00 29.50
C HIS A 175 14.20 22.69 29.75
N GLU A 176 13.77 23.57 28.84
CA GLU A 176 12.47 24.24 28.95
C GLU A 176 11.37 23.40 28.28
N PRO A 177 10.39 22.86 29.03
CA PRO A 177 9.26 22.14 28.47
C PRO A 177 8.22 23.10 27.90
N PHE A 178 7.58 22.71 26.80
CA PHE A 178 6.49 23.45 26.19
C PHE A 178 5.31 22.54 25.82
N ARG A 179 4.14 23.13 25.57
CA ARG A 179 2.92 22.41 25.18
C ARG A 179 2.76 22.46 23.65
N PRO A 180 2.98 21.37 22.92
CA PRO A 180 2.81 21.40 21.47
C PRO A 180 1.32 21.56 21.10
N PRO A 181 1.00 22.18 19.95
CA PRO A 181 -0.35 22.20 19.42
C PRO A 181 -0.84 20.77 19.11
N LEU A 182 -2.09 20.49 19.49
CA LEU A 182 -2.74 19.19 19.27
C LEU A 182 -3.99 19.34 18.40
N ALA A 183 -4.20 18.41 17.48
CA ALA A 183 -5.44 18.27 16.71
C ALA A 183 -6.56 17.61 17.54
N VAL A 184 -6.93 18.21 18.66
CA VAL A 184 -7.91 17.66 19.62
C VAL A 184 -8.85 18.75 20.09
N THR A 185 -10.15 18.45 20.13
CA THR A 185 -11.16 19.36 20.68
C THR A 185 -11.34 19.14 22.19
N PHE A 186 -11.12 20.18 22.98
CA PHE A 186 -11.27 20.21 24.45
C PHE A 186 -12.49 21.03 24.87
N THR A 187 -12.98 20.86 26.11
CA THR A 187 -14.20 21.53 26.62
C THR A 187 -14.04 22.99 27.02
N GLY A 188 -12.82 23.50 27.17
CA GLY A 188 -12.59 24.89 27.53
C GLY A 188 -11.11 25.25 27.62
N ARG A 189 -10.80 26.54 27.49
CA ARG A 189 -9.44 27.11 27.63
C ARG A 189 -9.16 27.64 29.05
N ASP A 190 -10.16 27.67 29.92
CA ASP A 190 -10.12 28.35 31.22
C ASP A 190 -9.72 27.43 32.40
N GLY A 191 -9.05 26.31 32.12
CA GLY A 191 -8.43 25.46 33.14
C GLY A 191 -9.39 24.57 33.96
N GLU A 192 -10.72 24.64 33.76
CA GLU A 192 -11.65 23.68 34.37
C GLU A 192 -11.61 22.33 33.65
N LEU A 193 -11.51 21.25 34.44
CA LEU A 193 -11.32 19.88 33.98
C LEU A 193 -12.43 19.39 33.03
N GLY A 194 -11.96 18.74 31.96
CA GLY A 194 -12.69 18.02 30.91
C GLY A 194 -14.16 17.64 31.20
N GLY A 195 -15.04 18.09 30.31
CA GLY A 195 -16.38 17.53 30.13
C GLY A 195 -16.46 16.61 28.91
N TYR A 196 -17.45 15.72 28.90
CA TYR A 196 -17.84 14.95 27.72
C TYR A 196 -19.01 15.68 27.05
N LEU A 197 -18.70 16.76 26.32
CA LEU A 197 -19.68 17.66 25.71
C LEU A 197 -19.76 17.43 24.21
N PRO A 198 -20.94 17.55 23.59
CA PRO A 198 -21.07 17.50 22.13
C PRO A 198 -20.20 18.57 21.46
N ILE A 199 -19.50 18.19 20.39
CA ILE A 199 -18.75 19.11 19.54
C ILE A 199 -19.71 19.64 18.47
N GLU A 200 -19.70 20.96 18.27
CA GLU A 200 -20.47 21.58 17.19
C GLU A 200 -20.01 21.06 15.82
N PRO A 201 -20.93 20.59 14.97
CA PRO A 201 -20.58 20.15 13.62
C PRO A 201 -20.00 21.30 12.80
N LYS A 202 -18.94 21.00 12.04
CA LYS A 202 -18.41 21.93 11.01
C LYS A 202 -19.44 22.10 9.89
N PRO A 203 -19.39 23.19 9.09
CA PRO A 203 -20.34 23.41 7.99
C PRO A 203 -20.42 22.27 6.96
N TYR A 204 -19.30 21.58 6.72
CA TYR A 204 -19.23 20.40 5.84
C TYR A 204 -19.70 19.09 6.51
N GLY A 205 -20.10 19.14 7.78
CA GLY A 205 -20.55 17.98 8.56
C GLY A 205 -19.41 17.03 8.94
N ASN A 206 -19.75 15.73 9.08
CA ASN A 206 -18.76 14.66 9.13
C ASN A 206 -19.27 13.45 8.34
N ILE A 207 -18.37 12.75 7.63
CA ILE A 207 -18.69 11.66 6.71
C ILE A 207 -19.40 10.48 7.38
N HIS A 208 -19.21 10.31 8.69
CA HIS A 208 -19.85 9.22 9.44
C HIS A 208 -21.28 9.55 9.89
N GLY A 209 -21.71 10.81 9.79
CA GLY A 209 -23.01 11.24 10.31
C GLY A 209 -23.20 11.00 11.81
N ARG A 210 -22.10 10.87 12.58
CA ARG A 210 -22.14 10.60 14.02
C ARG A 210 -21.86 11.86 14.83
N MET A 211 -22.49 11.95 16.01
CA MET A 211 -22.18 12.98 16.99
C MET A 211 -20.77 12.75 17.54
N ARG A 212 -20.00 13.83 17.68
CA ARG A 212 -18.65 13.82 18.27
C ARG A 212 -18.69 14.51 19.62
N TYR A 213 -17.79 14.12 20.52
CA TYR A 213 -17.67 14.67 21.86
C TYR A 213 -16.25 15.13 22.13
N THR A 214 -16.11 16.13 23.00
CA THR A 214 -14.83 16.66 23.48
C THR A 214 -13.99 15.60 24.18
N CYS A 215 -12.67 15.86 24.26
CA CYS A 215 -11.70 14.90 24.77
C CYS A 215 -12.04 14.43 26.20
N ALA A 216 -12.25 13.12 26.35
CA ALA A 216 -12.48 12.45 27.62
C ALA A 216 -11.19 12.21 28.45
N LEU A 217 -10.03 12.68 27.98
CA LEU A 217 -8.72 12.48 28.63
C LEU A 217 -8.36 11.01 28.86
N SER A 218 -8.73 10.12 27.94
CA SER A 218 -8.64 8.66 28.10
C SER A 218 -7.28 8.03 27.76
N GLY A 219 -6.34 8.78 27.17
CA GLY A 219 -5.04 8.24 26.74
C GLY A 219 -5.11 7.27 25.55
N GLU A 220 -6.22 7.22 24.82
CA GLU A 220 -6.48 6.23 23.76
C GLU A 220 -6.15 6.73 22.33
N CYS A 221 -5.36 7.80 22.19
CA CYS A 221 -5.16 8.47 20.90
C CYS A 221 -4.62 7.52 19.81
N ASP A 222 -3.71 6.62 20.19
CA ASP A 222 -2.97 5.76 19.25
C ASP A 222 -3.73 4.47 18.88
N ILE A 223 -4.90 4.26 19.48
CA ILE A 223 -5.79 3.11 19.20
C ILE A 223 -7.16 3.53 18.69
N GLY A 224 -7.24 4.75 18.15
CA GLY A 224 -8.48 5.35 17.68
C GLY A 224 -9.32 5.99 18.78
N CYS A 225 -10.01 7.07 18.45
CA CYS A 225 -10.71 7.91 19.41
C CYS A 225 -12.22 7.66 19.37
N ASN A 226 -12.75 6.81 20.27
CA ASN A 226 -14.18 6.48 20.28
C ASN A 226 -15.11 7.65 20.64
N SER A 227 -14.59 8.75 21.21
CA SER A 227 -15.36 9.97 21.42
C SER A 227 -15.45 10.87 20.18
N GLY A 228 -14.59 10.65 19.18
CA GLY A 228 -14.46 11.57 18.03
C GLY A 228 -13.80 12.90 18.38
N ALA A 229 -13.19 13.03 19.57
CA ALA A 229 -12.53 14.28 20.02
C ALA A 229 -11.28 14.64 19.21
N LYS A 230 -10.63 13.63 18.64
CA LYS A 230 -9.51 13.76 17.72
C LYS A 230 -10.02 14.38 16.42
N ASN A 231 -9.38 15.45 15.96
CA ASN A 231 -9.67 16.06 14.66
C ASN A 231 -8.93 15.29 13.55
N SER A 232 -9.20 13.99 13.46
CA SER A 232 -8.65 13.12 12.42
C SER A 232 -9.19 13.49 11.04
N LEU A 233 -8.51 13.00 10.01
CA LEU A 233 -8.73 13.43 8.62
C LEU A 233 -10.09 13.00 8.07
N ASP A 234 -10.64 11.90 8.58
CA ASP A 234 -12.01 11.46 8.31
C ASP A 234 -13.04 12.52 8.74
N HIS A 235 -12.84 13.18 9.88
CA HIS A 235 -13.71 14.25 10.38
C HIS A 235 -13.42 15.64 9.80
N THR A 236 -12.27 15.82 9.14
CA THR A 236 -11.81 17.12 8.62
C THR A 236 -11.70 17.05 7.10
N TYR A 237 -10.51 16.79 6.56
CA TYR A 237 -10.21 16.89 5.13
C TYR A 237 -11.05 15.94 4.26
N VAL A 238 -11.24 14.69 4.66
CA VAL A 238 -12.07 13.72 3.90
C VAL A 238 -13.54 14.12 3.92
N SER A 239 -14.05 14.56 5.08
CA SER A 239 -15.43 15.08 5.19
C SER A 239 -15.64 16.32 4.32
N ALA A 240 -14.68 17.26 4.32
CA ALA A 240 -14.72 18.44 3.48
C ALA A 240 -14.62 18.08 1.98
N ALA A 241 -13.75 17.15 1.61
CA ALA A 241 -13.66 16.66 0.22
C ALA A 241 -14.98 16.05 -0.25
N ALA A 242 -15.58 15.16 0.55
CA ALA A 242 -16.88 14.55 0.24
C ALA A 242 -18.00 15.59 0.13
N HIS A 243 -18.02 16.59 1.03
CA HIS A 243 -18.95 17.72 0.95
C HIS A 243 -18.83 18.50 -0.37
N HIS A 244 -17.61 18.64 -0.89
CA HIS A 244 -17.35 19.26 -2.19
C HIS A 244 -17.51 18.31 -3.39
N GLY A 245 -17.99 17.09 -3.18
CA GLY A 245 -18.33 16.14 -4.24
C GLY A 245 -17.20 15.18 -4.65
N ALA A 246 -16.14 15.04 -3.85
CA ALA A 246 -15.20 13.95 -4.04
C ALA A 246 -15.89 12.60 -3.79
N ASP A 247 -15.64 11.62 -4.66
CA ASP A 247 -16.09 10.25 -4.48
C ASP A 247 -15.08 9.50 -3.61
N VAL A 248 -15.51 9.07 -2.42
CA VAL A 248 -14.65 8.44 -1.41
C VAL A 248 -14.94 6.94 -1.38
N ARG A 249 -13.97 6.13 -1.82
CA ARG A 249 -14.12 4.68 -1.97
C ARG A 249 -13.23 3.95 -0.97
N THR A 250 -13.83 3.39 0.08
CA THR A 250 -13.15 2.47 1.01
C THR A 250 -13.05 1.06 0.45
N LEU A 251 -12.16 0.24 1.00
CA LEU A 251 -11.88 -1.12 0.50
C LEU A 251 -11.38 -1.20 -0.94
N HIS A 252 -10.91 -0.08 -1.50
CA HIS A 252 -10.36 -0.01 -2.84
C HIS A 252 -8.84 0.10 -2.76
N GLU A 253 -8.17 -1.04 -2.94
CA GLU A 253 -6.72 -1.13 -2.94
C GLU A 253 -6.19 -0.96 -4.37
N VAL A 254 -5.49 0.14 -4.63
CA VAL A 254 -4.81 0.32 -5.92
C VAL A 254 -3.66 -0.67 -6.06
N ARG A 255 -3.63 -1.39 -7.19
CA ARG A 255 -2.63 -2.43 -7.48
C ARG A 255 -1.60 -1.98 -8.53
N GLY A 256 -1.96 -1.01 -9.37
CA GLY A 256 -1.04 -0.42 -10.32
C GLY A 256 -1.65 0.74 -11.11
N PHE A 257 -0.79 1.46 -11.83
CA PHE A 257 -1.20 2.57 -12.69
C PHE A 257 -0.21 2.74 -13.84
N ARG A 258 -0.73 3.16 -15.00
CA ARG A 258 0.05 3.31 -16.22
C ARG A 258 -0.48 4.44 -17.10
N PRO A 259 0.37 5.09 -17.91
CA PRO A 259 -0.10 6.07 -18.90
C PRO A 259 -0.82 5.39 -20.07
N VAL A 260 -2.01 5.86 -20.44
CA VAL A 260 -2.81 5.37 -21.58
C VAL A 260 -3.50 6.54 -22.27
N ASP A 261 -3.26 6.72 -23.57
CA ASP A 261 -3.89 7.76 -24.40
C ASP A 261 -3.76 9.20 -23.85
N GLY A 262 -2.62 9.52 -23.21
CA GLY A 262 -2.39 10.83 -22.58
C GLY A 262 -3.12 11.04 -21.25
N MET A 263 -3.71 9.98 -20.69
CA MET A 263 -4.27 9.93 -19.34
C MET A 263 -3.58 8.81 -18.54
N TRP A 264 -4.03 8.58 -17.32
CA TRP A 264 -3.59 7.51 -16.45
C TRP A 264 -4.70 6.49 -16.28
N GLU A 265 -4.42 5.22 -16.51
CA GLU A 265 -5.28 4.12 -16.09
C GLU A 265 -4.82 3.61 -14.74
N VAL A 266 -5.73 3.58 -13.76
CA VAL A 266 -5.50 3.10 -12.39
C VAL A 266 -6.28 1.81 -12.21
N ARG A 267 -5.55 0.72 -11.91
CA ARG A 267 -6.12 -0.60 -11.62
C ARG A 267 -6.23 -0.77 -10.11
N TYR A 268 -7.39 -1.20 -9.64
CA TYR A 268 -7.65 -1.40 -8.23
C TYR A 268 -8.40 -2.71 -7.98
N ARG A 269 -8.25 -3.20 -6.77
CA ARG A 269 -9.03 -4.31 -6.22
C ARG A 269 -9.98 -3.78 -5.17
N ARG A 270 -11.27 -4.05 -5.34
CA ARG A 270 -12.29 -3.85 -4.32
C ARG A 270 -12.40 -5.10 -3.45
N HIS A 271 -12.02 -4.96 -2.18
CA HIS A 271 -12.23 -5.99 -1.16
C HIS A 271 -13.69 -6.01 -0.72
N ARG A 272 -14.23 -7.22 -0.49
CA ARG A 272 -15.66 -7.45 -0.20
C ARG A 272 -15.82 -8.40 0.99
N PRO A 273 -15.32 -8.02 2.19
CA PRO A 273 -15.40 -8.88 3.36
C PRO A 273 -16.85 -9.26 3.65
N ASN A 274 -17.11 -10.56 3.83
CA ASN A 274 -18.45 -11.15 4.03
C ASN A 274 -19.42 -11.06 2.84
N GLU A 275 -19.01 -10.51 1.70
CA GLU A 275 -19.85 -10.34 0.50
C GLU A 275 -19.40 -11.22 -0.69
N GLY A 276 -18.18 -11.78 -0.64
CA GLY A 276 -17.64 -12.70 -1.63
C GLY A 276 -16.20 -12.39 -2.04
N PRO A 277 -15.71 -12.97 -3.14
CA PRO A 277 -14.34 -12.74 -3.59
C PRO A 277 -14.12 -11.26 -3.98
N PRO A 278 -12.89 -10.75 -3.94
CA PRO A 278 -12.59 -9.39 -4.38
C PRO A 278 -12.89 -9.21 -5.88
N VAL A 279 -13.14 -7.97 -6.28
CA VAL A 279 -13.43 -7.57 -7.67
C VAL A 279 -12.34 -6.64 -8.17
N GLU A 280 -11.85 -6.87 -9.38
CA GLU A 280 -10.92 -5.96 -10.04
C GLU A 280 -11.69 -4.86 -10.79
N GLY A 281 -11.13 -3.67 -10.82
CA GLY A 281 -11.70 -2.54 -11.54
C GLY A 281 -10.63 -1.59 -12.06
N THR A 282 -11.04 -0.72 -12.99
CA THR A 282 -10.18 0.30 -13.58
C THR A 282 -10.86 1.67 -13.62
N VAL A 283 -10.07 2.72 -13.43
CA VAL A 283 -10.49 4.13 -13.58
C VAL A 283 -9.44 4.83 -14.44
N ARG A 284 -9.88 5.69 -15.36
CA ARG A 284 -9.01 6.60 -16.11
C ARG A 284 -9.07 8.00 -15.52
N ALA A 285 -7.91 8.63 -15.36
CA ALA A 285 -7.78 9.96 -14.77
C ALA A 285 -6.77 10.83 -15.52
N ALA A 286 -6.99 12.15 -15.54
CA ALA A 286 -5.99 13.07 -16.06
C ALA A 286 -4.76 13.16 -15.14
N ARG A 287 -4.95 12.98 -13.83
CA ARG A 287 -3.88 12.96 -12.83
C ARG A 287 -4.03 11.80 -11.83
N VAL A 288 -2.89 11.30 -11.37
CA VAL A 288 -2.77 10.32 -10.27
C VAL A 288 -1.93 10.92 -9.16
N VAL A 289 -2.46 10.90 -7.95
CA VAL A 289 -1.80 11.46 -6.77
C VAL A 289 -1.55 10.32 -5.77
N LEU A 290 -0.28 10.05 -5.47
CA LEU A 290 0.13 9.07 -4.47
C LEU A 290 0.17 9.74 -3.09
N GLY A 291 -0.76 9.31 -2.24
CA GLY A 291 -0.87 9.64 -0.82
C GLY A 291 -1.00 8.37 0.05
N ALA A 292 -0.44 7.26 -0.41
CA ALA A 292 -0.54 5.93 0.20
C ALA A 292 0.42 5.73 1.40
N GLY A 293 1.08 6.81 1.83
CA GLY A 293 2.09 6.79 2.87
C GLY A 293 3.44 6.34 2.35
N THR A 294 4.48 6.56 3.15
CA THR A 294 5.88 6.30 2.78
C THR A 294 6.11 4.92 2.17
N PHE A 295 5.66 3.86 2.83
CA PHE A 295 5.81 2.50 2.33
C PHE A 295 4.91 2.21 1.12
N GLY A 296 3.64 2.62 1.17
CA GLY A 296 2.66 2.34 0.11
C GLY A 296 3.00 3.02 -1.21
N SER A 297 3.32 4.32 -1.17
CA SER A 297 3.66 5.10 -2.37
C SER A 297 4.98 4.62 -2.98
N THR A 298 5.99 4.33 -2.16
CA THR A 298 7.26 3.78 -2.64
C THR A 298 7.09 2.37 -3.22
N TYR A 299 6.31 1.51 -2.57
CA TYR A 299 5.97 0.18 -3.08
C TYR A 299 5.27 0.25 -4.43
N LEU A 300 4.27 1.10 -4.58
CA LEU A 300 3.53 1.25 -5.84
C LEU A 300 4.44 1.73 -6.97
N LEU A 301 5.30 2.71 -6.72
CA LEU A 301 6.27 3.19 -7.73
C LEU A 301 7.27 2.11 -8.12
N LEU A 302 7.83 1.38 -7.15
CA LEU A 302 8.76 0.28 -7.42
C LEU A 302 8.08 -0.85 -8.21
N LYS A 303 6.84 -1.19 -7.86
CA LYS A 303 6.07 -2.26 -8.53
C LYS A 303 5.71 -1.88 -9.97
N ASN A 304 5.38 -0.62 -10.22
CA ASN A 304 5.01 -0.13 -11.55
C ASN A 304 6.22 0.37 -12.36
N ARG A 305 7.46 0.11 -11.92
CA ARG A 305 8.66 0.63 -12.58
C ARG A 305 8.76 0.23 -14.05
N ALA A 306 8.30 -0.97 -14.41
CA ALA A 306 8.27 -1.44 -15.79
C ALA A 306 7.34 -0.61 -16.70
N SER A 307 6.22 -0.10 -16.17
CA SER A 307 5.28 0.80 -16.88
C SER A 307 5.71 2.26 -16.88
N LEU A 308 6.80 2.60 -16.18
CA LEU A 308 7.23 3.97 -15.95
C LEU A 308 8.70 4.14 -16.38
N PRO A 309 8.96 4.11 -17.70
CA PRO A 309 10.31 4.27 -18.23
C PRO A 309 10.85 5.65 -17.84
N GLY A 310 12.10 5.71 -17.41
CA GLY A 310 12.73 6.97 -17.02
C GLY A 310 12.48 7.41 -15.57
N LEU A 311 11.84 6.57 -14.74
CA LEU A 311 11.82 6.81 -13.29
C LEU A 311 13.22 7.01 -12.73
N SER A 312 13.33 7.99 -11.84
CA SER A 312 14.58 8.37 -11.21
C SER A 312 15.32 7.17 -10.58
N PRO A 313 16.66 7.10 -10.71
CA PRO A 313 17.46 6.14 -9.97
C PRO A 313 17.45 6.39 -8.45
N ALA A 314 16.96 7.55 -7.99
CA ALA A 314 16.79 7.85 -6.56
C ALA A 314 15.58 7.16 -5.94
N LEU A 315 14.74 6.47 -6.72
CA LEU A 315 13.61 5.69 -6.20
C LEU A 315 14.10 4.62 -5.22
N GLY A 316 13.47 4.60 -4.04
CA GLY A 316 13.82 3.78 -2.91
C GLY A 316 14.85 4.41 -1.96
N SER A 317 15.49 5.52 -2.30
CA SER A 317 16.55 6.11 -1.47
C SER A 317 16.03 7.03 -0.35
N ARG A 318 16.94 7.42 0.55
CA ARG A 318 16.74 8.41 1.62
C ARG A 318 15.67 8.04 2.64
N PHE A 319 15.48 6.75 2.85
CA PHE A 319 14.56 6.33 3.89
C PHE A 319 15.12 6.65 5.29
N SER A 320 14.27 7.16 6.17
CA SER A 320 14.53 7.48 7.57
C SER A 320 13.32 7.12 8.43
N GLY A 321 13.57 6.72 9.68
CA GLY A 321 12.53 6.52 10.69
C GLY A 321 12.22 7.79 11.50
N ASN A 322 12.62 8.97 11.00
CA ASN A 322 12.56 10.26 11.68
C ASN A 322 13.23 10.25 13.05
N GLY A 323 14.26 9.40 13.21
CA GLY A 323 14.99 9.22 14.45
C GLY A 323 14.15 8.77 15.65
N ASP A 324 13.07 8.02 15.40
CA ASP A 324 12.17 7.52 16.44
C ASP A 324 12.89 6.63 17.47
N LEU A 325 12.68 6.93 18.75
CA LEU A 325 13.15 6.13 19.88
C LEU A 325 12.11 6.11 20.99
N LEU A 326 11.65 4.92 21.37
CA LEU A 326 10.75 4.72 22.50
C LEU A 326 11.55 4.32 23.75
N GLY A 327 11.43 5.14 24.79
CA GLY A 327 11.98 4.91 26.13
C GLY A 327 10.89 4.85 27.21
N PHE A 328 11.26 4.29 28.36
CA PHE A 328 10.41 4.20 29.54
C PHE A 328 11.19 4.62 30.78
N LEU A 329 10.64 5.57 31.53
CA LEU A 329 11.11 5.93 32.87
C LEU A 329 10.33 5.06 33.86
N MET A 330 11.00 4.09 34.48
CA MET A 330 10.36 3.07 35.32
C MET A 330 10.65 3.31 36.80
N GLY A 331 9.61 3.27 37.64
CA GLY A 331 9.79 3.32 39.09
C GLY A 331 10.11 4.71 39.64
N ALA A 332 9.57 5.78 39.03
CA ALA A 332 9.76 7.16 39.48
C ALA A 332 9.37 7.35 40.95
N LYS A 333 10.10 8.23 41.63
CA LYS A 333 9.98 8.48 43.08
C LYS A 333 9.75 9.95 43.38
N GLU A 334 9.21 10.19 44.56
CA GLU A 334 9.05 11.51 45.16
C GLU A 334 9.40 11.45 46.66
N GLN A 335 9.91 12.55 47.20
CA GLN A 335 10.22 12.68 48.61
C GLN A 335 9.06 13.38 49.33
N ILE A 336 8.37 12.66 50.21
CA ILE A 336 7.32 13.20 51.07
C ILE A 336 7.74 12.92 52.51
N ASP A 337 7.84 13.95 53.34
CA ASP A 337 8.25 13.84 54.76
C ASP A 337 9.57 13.07 54.97
N LYS A 338 10.56 13.28 54.08
CA LYS A 338 11.86 12.57 54.05
C LYS A 338 11.77 11.06 53.80
N VAL A 339 10.63 10.58 53.31
CA VAL A 339 10.41 9.19 52.89
C VAL A 339 10.23 9.14 51.38
N ALA A 340 11.06 8.34 50.71
CA ALA A 340 10.91 8.07 49.29
C ALA A 340 9.64 7.23 49.04
N ARG A 341 8.70 7.77 48.26
CA ARG A 341 7.49 7.07 47.80
C ARG A 341 7.47 6.99 46.27
N ALA A 342 6.68 6.06 45.73
CA ALA A 342 6.49 5.97 44.28
C ALA A 342 5.69 7.20 43.82
N ARG A 343 6.22 7.92 42.81
CA ARG A 343 5.56 9.08 42.22
C ARG A 343 4.37 8.62 41.40
N ARG A 344 3.22 9.24 41.61
CA ARG A 344 2.00 8.94 40.86
C ARG A 344 1.97 9.74 39.56
N ILE A 345 2.29 9.09 38.44
CA ILE A 345 2.32 9.67 37.09
C ILE A 345 0.99 9.49 36.37
N THR A 346 0.31 8.35 36.57
CA THR A 346 -0.98 8.02 35.93
C THR A 346 -0.99 8.30 34.42
N GLY A 347 -0.12 7.62 33.66
CA GLY A 347 0.03 7.80 32.21
C GLY A 347 -1.22 7.53 31.35
N SER A 348 -2.28 6.99 31.95
CA SER A 348 -3.58 6.73 31.32
C SER A 348 -4.56 7.90 31.37
N ARG A 349 -4.20 9.04 31.97
CA ARG A 349 -5.02 10.26 32.00
C ARG A 349 -4.40 11.36 31.13
N GLY A 350 -5.24 11.98 30.32
CA GLY A 350 -4.86 13.01 29.33
C GLY A 350 -4.71 12.44 27.91
N PRO A 351 -4.59 13.30 26.88
CA PRO A 351 -4.15 12.88 25.54
C PRO A 351 -2.79 12.18 25.60
N VAL A 352 -2.42 11.37 24.61
CA VAL A 352 -1.13 10.63 24.62
C VAL A 352 0.06 11.57 24.83
N ILE A 353 0.20 12.64 24.04
CA ILE A 353 1.23 13.66 24.25
C ILE A 353 0.59 14.91 24.85
N THR A 354 1.26 15.55 25.82
CA THR A 354 0.83 16.85 26.38
C THR A 354 1.94 17.88 26.40
N SER A 355 3.21 17.48 26.47
CA SER A 355 4.38 18.34 26.52
C SER A 355 5.49 17.80 25.62
N ALA A 356 6.49 18.66 25.41
CA ALA A 356 7.68 18.34 24.64
C ALA A 356 8.85 19.19 25.13
N ILE A 357 10.06 18.75 24.85
CA ILE A 357 11.28 19.57 24.85
C ILE A 357 11.92 19.52 23.45
N ARG A 358 12.69 20.55 23.13
CA ARG A 358 13.52 20.64 21.92
C ARG A 358 15.00 20.66 22.33
N ILE A 359 15.79 19.80 21.71
CA ILE A 359 17.25 19.83 21.79
C ILE A 359 17.77 20.39 20.46
N GLY A 360 18.62 21.40 20.56
CA GLY A 360 19.14 22.10 19.39
C GLY A 360 20.04 21.25 18.51
N ASP A 361 20.07 21.62 17.24
CA ASP A 361 20.95 21.06 16.21
C ASP A 361 22.16 21.97 16.00
N ARG A 362 23.29 21.43 15.54
CA ARG A 362 24.46 22.23 15.15
C ARG A 362 24.14 23.33 14.14
N VAL A 363 23.10 23.15 13.32
CA VAL A 363 22.68 24.15 12.32
C VAL A 363 21.89 25.31 12.91
N ASP A 364 21.44 25.22 14.17
CA ASP A 364 20.66 26.28 14.81
C ASP A 364 21.48 27.55 15.11
N GLY A 365 22.82 27.45 15.09
CA GLY A 365 23.71 28.58 15.36
C GLY A 365 23.74 29.05 16.82
N ASP A 366 23.09 28.33 17.73
CA ASP A 366 22.97 28.65 19.17
C ASP A 366 24.05 28.01 20.06
N GLY A 367 25.04 27.36 19.44
CA GLY A 367 26.11 26.62 20.13
C GLY A 367 25.79 25.16 20.42
N SER A 368 24.61 24.66 20.01
CA SER A 368 24.27 23.24 20.08
C SER A 368 25.22 22.37 19.25
N ALA A 369 25.45 21.15 19.71
CA ALA A 369 26.31 20.17 19.03
C ALA A 369 25.49 18.97 18.55
N GLY A 370 25.88 18.36 17.44
CA GLY A 370 25.24 17.16 16.91
C GLY A 370 24.00 17.44 16.04
N ARG A 371 23.16 16.41 15.87
CA ARG A 371 21.87 16.47 15.15
C ARG A 371 20.74 16.64 16.16
N GLY A 372 19.83 17.58 15.90
CA GLY A 372 18.76 17.97 16.82
C GLY A 372 17.60 16.98 16.89
N TYR A 373 16.86 17.04 18.00
CA TYR A 373 15.73 16.16 18.27
C TYR A 373 14.76 16.75 19.29
N TYR A 374 13.56 16.18 19.34
CA TYR A 374 12.54 16.42 20.35
C TYR A 374 12.41 15.21 21.28
N VAL A 375 12.01 15.46 22.52
CA VAL A 375 11.55 14.42 23.45
C VAL A 375 10.17 14.80 23.95
N GLN A 376 9.25 13.86 23.94
CA GLN A 376 7.85 14.04 24.33
C GLN A 376 7.48 12.96 25.35
N GLU A 377 6.68 13.28 26.36
CA GLU A 377 6.09 12.25 27.20
C GLU A 377 4.85 11.64 26.53
N ALA A 378 4.70 10.33 26.65
CA ALA A 378 3.56 9.60 26.09
C ALA A 378 2.68 8.98 27.18
N GLY A 379 1.38 8.88 26.87
CA GLY A 379 0.39 8.16 27.66
C GLY A 379 0.16 6.75 27.11
N TYR A 380 -0.63 5.95 27.82
CA TYR A 380 -1.06 4.64 27.34
C TYR A 380 -2.54 4.39 27.69
N PRO A 381 -3.27 3.62 26.87
CA PRO A 381 -4.64 3.22 27.17
C PRO A 381 -4.77 2.57 28.55
N GLY A 382 -5.89 2.81 29.24
CA GLY A 382 -6.13 2.28 30.59
C GLY A 382 -6.01 0.76 30.71
N PHE A 383 -6.30 -0.01 29.65
CA PHE A 383 -6.20 -1.49 29.66
C PHE A 383 -4.76 -2.02 29.60
N LEU A 384 -3.79 -1.24 29.11
CA LEU A 384 -2.37 -1.63 29.11
C LEU A 384 -1.79 -1.71 30.54
N ASN A 385 -2.41 -1.02 31.51
CA ASN A 385 -2.10 -1.21 32.92
C ASN A 385 -2.24 -2.69 33.31
N TRP A 386 -3.33 -3.34 32.89
CA TRP A 386 -3.60 -4.74 33.21
C TRP A 386 -2.64 -5.72 32.52
N MET A 387 -2.17 -5.43 31.30
CA MET A 387 -1.19 -6.27 30.59
C MET A 387 0.22 -6.16 31.17
N ILE A 388 0.65 -4.95 31.53
CA ILE A 388 1.92 -4.73 32.25
C ILE A 388 1.87 -5.40 33.64
N GLU A 389 0.70 -5.38 34.29
CA GLU A 389 0.47 -6.05 35.56
C GLU A 389 0.42 -7.60 35.42
N THR A 390 -0.17 -8.15 34.35
CA THR A 390 -0.20 -9.61 34.11
C THR A 390 1.14 -10.18 33.64
N ALA A 391 2.00 -9.39 32.99
CA ALA A 391 3.40 -9.76 32.74
C ALA A 391 4.17 -10.05 34.05
N GLN A 392 3.66 -9.57 35.21
CA GLN A 392 4.19 -9.90 36.53
C GLN A 392 3.71 -11.24 37.12
N LEU A 393 2.88 -12.04 36.43
CA LEU A 393 2.38 -13.33 36.95
C LEU A 393 3.49 -14.25 37.48
N LYS A 394 4.69 -14.25 36.87
CA LYS A 394 5.86 -15.01 37.37
C LYS A 394 6.34 -14.55 38.76
N SER A 395 6.25 -13.25 39.05
CA SER A 395 6.60 -12.67 40.36
C SER A 395 5.45 -12.71 41.38
N VAL A 396 4.20 -12.88 40.91
CA VAL A 396 3.02 -13.09 41.75
C VAL A 396 3.01 -14.52 42.28
N VAL A 397 3.35 -15.52 41.47
CA VAL A 397 3.44 -16.94 41.89
C VAL A 397 4.44 -17.14 43.03
N SER A 398 5.62 -16.50 42.98
CA SER A 398 6.65 -16.60 44.03
C SER A 398 6.30 -15.85 45.32
N ARG A 399 5.52 -14.76 45.22
CA ARG A 399 4.99 -14.01 46.37
C ARG A 399 3.80 -14.72 47.03
N SER A 400 2.98 -15.39 46.23
CA SER A 400 1.82 -16.19 46.67
C SER A 400 2.23 -17.42 47.50
N THR A 401 3.32 -18.10 47.14
CA THR A 401 3.85 -19.26 47.89
C THR A 401 4.33 -18.86 49.29
N ARG A 402 4.94 -17.67 49.43
CA ARG A 402 5.45 -17.17 50.72
C ARG A 402 4.31 -16.77 51.67
N VAL A 403 3.24 -16.19 51.14
CA VAL A 403 2.02 -15.88 51.92
C VAL A 403 1.24 -17.16 52.27
N ALA A 404 1.14 -18.12 51.34
CA ALA A 404 0.53 -19.42 51.62
C ALA A 404 1.30 -20.21 52.71
N LEU A 405 2.64 -20.22 52.68
CA LEU A 405 3.48 -20.83 53.71
C LEU A 405 3.34 -20.14 55.08
N ARG A 406 3.23 -18.80 55.12
CA ARG A 406 2.95 -18.07 56.36
C ARG A 406 1.54 -18.30 56.89
N MET A 407 0.54 -18.37 56.02
CA MET A 407 -0.83 -18.72 56.40
C MET A 407 -0.91 -20.16 56.94
N LEU A 408 -0.17 -21.10 56.35
CA LEU A 408 -0.06 -22.47 56.83
C LEU A 408 0.66 -22.53 58.19
N ALA A 409 1.75 -21.78 58.36
CA ALA A 409 2.47 -21.67 59.62
C ALA A 409 1.63 -21.03 60.74
N ASN A 410 0.86 -19.97 60.43
CA ASN A 410 -0.07 -19.35 61.39
C ASN A 410 -1.23 -20.28 61.75
N ARG A 411 -1.73 -21.09 60.80
CA ARG A 411 -2.72 -22.15 61.08
C ARG A 411 -2.15 -23.27 61.96
N LEU A 412 -0.85 -23.54 61.87
CA LEU A 412 -0.16 -24.58 62.65
C LEU A 412 0.31 -24.07 64.03
N SER A 413 0.50 -22.76 64.22
CA SER A 413 1.07 -22.16 65.45
C SER A 413 0.07 -21.58 66.45
N MET A 414 -1.25 -21.77 66.27
CA MET A 414 -2.28 -21.40 67.27
C MET A 414 -2.17 -19.95 67.80
N ARG A 415 -1.75 -18.98 66.97
CA ARG A 415 -1.81 -17.55 67.29
C ARG A 415 -2.89 -16.90 66.43
N GLY A 416 -3.99 -16.51 67.07
CA GLY A 416 -5.11 -15.83 66.43
C GLY A 416 -4.81 -14.35 66.23
N GLU A 417 -4.35 -13.98 65.03
CA GLU A 417 -4.37 -12.60 64.55
C GLU A 417 -5.35 -12.48 63.38
N SER A 418 -6.37 -11.63 63.53
CA SER A 418 -7.53 -11.49 62.64
C SER A 418 -7.48 -10.17 61.84
N ASN A 419 -6.36 -9.89 61.17
CA ASN A 419 -6.32 -8.83 60.15
C ASN A 419 -5.40 -9.22 58.99
N ILE A 420 -5.98 -9.94 58.02
CA ILE A 420 -5.29 -10.50 56.84
C ILE A 420 -5.34 -9.51 55.65
N SER A 421 -6.09 -8.41 55.78
CA SER A 421 -6.31 -7.42 54.72
C SER A 421 -5.01 -6.74 54.25
N GLY A 422 -4.04 -6.53 55.16
CA GLY A 422 -2.73 -5.95 54.84
C GLY A 422 -1.82 -6.87 54.03
N ASP A 423 -1.94 -8.19 54.20
CA ASP A 423 -1.15 -9.19 53.49
C ASP A 423 -1.76 -9.55 52.12
N LEU A 424 -3.09 -9.52 52.00
CA LEU A 424 -3.79 -9.67 50.72
C LEU A 424 -3.48 -8.51 49.76
N ALA A 425 -3.36 -7.28 50.29
CA ALA A 425 -2.94 -6.10 49.54
C ALA A 425 -1.47 -6.19 49.04
N ASN A 426 -0.60 -6.93 49.76
CA ASN A 426 0.78 -7.18 49.32
C ASN A 426 0.87 -8.26 48.22
N VAL A 427 -0.08 -9.21 48.17
CA VAL A 427 -0.17 -10.26 47.13
C VAL A 427 -0.70 -9.70 45.81
N LEU A 428 -1.65 -8.75 45.86
CA LEU A 428 -2.15 -8.05 44.68
C LEU A 428 -1.11 -7.13 44.01
N GLY A 429 0.06 -6.96 44.63
CA GLY A 429 1.11 -6.07 44.16
C GLY A 429 0.70 -4.62 44.38
N ARG A 430 1.54 -3.84 45.06
CA ARG A 430 1.39 -2.38 45.01
C ARG A 430 1.50 -1.99 43.53
N THR A 431 0.46 -1.38 42.98
CA THR A 431 0.33 -0.79 41.62
C THR A 431 1.41 0.24 41.27
N ALA A 432 2.51 0.28 42.02
CA ALA A 432 3.59 1.25 41.94
C ALA A 432 4.24 1.29 40.56
N LEU A 433 4.49 0.17 39.89
CA LEU A 433 5.23 0.18 38.62
C LEU A 433 4.44 0.74 37.43
N SER A 434 3.15 0.39 37.29
CA SER A 434 2.28 0.98 36.25
C SER A 434 1.98 2.45 36.58
N THR A 435 1.68 2.76 37.84
CA THR A 435 1.36 4.13 38.26
C THR A 435 2.56 5.09 38.28
N SER A 436 3.79 4.57 38.35
CA SER A 436 5.05 5.34 38.36
C SER A 436 5.90 5.12 37.10
N SER A 437 5.32 4.67 35.99
CA SER A 437 5.99 4.62 34.69
C SER A 437 5.60 5.81 33.82
N LEU A 438 6.58 6.35 33.08
CA LEU A 438 6.37 7.38 32.07
C LEU A 438 7.03 6.94 30.76
N PRO A 439 6.25 6.58 29.73
CA PRO A 439 6.77 6.47 28.37
C PRO A 439 7.29 7.81 27.89
N VAL A 440 8.42 7.80 27.20
CA VAL A 440 9.02 8.95 26.54
C VAL A 440 9.36 8.59 25.10
N LEU A 441 8.97 9.44 24.17
CA LEU A 441 9.23 9.29 22.74
C LEU A 441 10.23 10.35 22.31
N GLY A 442 11.30 9.92 21.65
CA GLY A 442 12.25 10.79 20.99
C GLY A 442 12.12 10.69 19.48
N MET A 443 12.40 11.78 18.79
CA MET A 443 12.31 11.90 17.33
C MET A 443 13.14 13.10 16.86
N GLY A 444 13.69 13.06 15.66
CA GLY A 444 14.64 14.07 15.25
C GLY A 444 15.34 13.77 13.95
N ARG A 445 16.50 14.40 13.78
CA ARG A 445 17.22 14.42 12.52
C ARG A 445 18.22 13.28 12.43
N ASP A 446 17.77 12.03 12.39
CA ASP A 446 18.66 10.90 12.05
C ASP A 446 19.20 11.01 10.60
N VAL A 447 20.17 10.18 10.23
CA VAL A 447 20.72 10.18 8.87
C VAL A 447 19.77 9.41 7.93
N PRO A 448 19.29 10.00 6.83
CA PRO A 448 18.43 9.32 5.86
C PRO A 448 19.27 8.51 4.85
N ASP A 449 19.79 7.37 5.28
CA ASP A 449 20.62 6.46 4.49
C ASP A 449 19.93 5.13 4.12
N GLY A 450 18.67 4.96 4.53
CA GLY A 450 17.91 3.75 4.26
C GLY A 450 17.58 3.59 2.78
N LYS A 451 17.51 2.33 2.34
CA LYS A 451 17.13 1.96 0.97
C LYS A 451 15.94 1.03 0.96
N MET A 452 14.93 1.39 0.18
CA MET A 452 13.79 0.54 -0.14
C MET A 452 13.95 -0.06 -1.53
N TYR A 453 13.57 -1.32 -1.67
CA TYR A 453 13.57 -2.04 -2.93
C TYR A 453 12.57 -3.19 -2.87
N LEU A 454 12.36 -3.88 -3.99
CA LEU A 454 11.58 -5.10 -4.00
C LEU A 454 12.53 -6.30 -3.89
N ASP A 455 12.43 -7.08 -2.81
CA ASP A 455 13.01 -8.43 -2.74
C ASP A 455 11.91 -9.42 -3.06
N ARG A 456 11.97 -10.00 -4.26
CA ARG A 456 10.95 -10.92 -4.78
C ARG A 456 9.57 -10.30 -4.56
N GLY A 457 9.25 -9.21 -5.26
CA GLY A 457 7.94 -8.53 -5.22
C GLY A 457 7.46 -7.95 -3.88
N ARG A 458 8.17 -8.17 -2.76
CA ARG A 458 7.85 -7.59 -1.44
C ARG A 458 8.73 -6.38 -1.17
N LEU A 459 8.15 -5.36 -0.56
CA LEU A 459 8.93 -4.21 -0.10
C LEU A 459 9.93 -4.68 0.96
N ALA A 460 11.20 -4.40 0.71
CA ALA A 460 12.30 -4.60 1.64
C ALA A 460 12.92 -3.23 1.95
N VAL A 461 13.39 -3.07 3.18
CA VAL A 461 14.11 -1.88 3.64
C VAL A 461 15.44 -2.34 4.24
N ASP A 462 16.53 -1.80 3.72
CA ASP A 462 17.86 -1.89 4.32
C ASP A 462 18.16 -0.58 5.06
N TRP A 463 18.09 -0.63 6.39
CA TRP A 463 18.34 0.50 7.27
C TRP A 463 18.89 0.01 8.62
N THR A 464 19.81 0.77 9.19
CA THR A 464 20.37 0.46 10.52
C THR A 464 20.65 1.73 11.30
N THR A 465 20.79 1.62 12.62
CA THR A 465 21.15 2.78 13.46
C THR A 465 22.62 3.19 13.36
N THR A 466 23.44 2.51 12.54
CA THR A 466 24.92 2.61 12.58
C THR A 466 25.41 4.03 12.29
N THR A 467 24.87 4.68 11.26
CA THR A 467 25.24 6.04 10.85
C THR A 467 24.69 7.13 11.77
N SER A 468 23.70 6.78 12.58
CA SER A 468 23.01 7.68 13.53
C SER A 468 23.30 7.32 14.98
N ILE A 469 24.38 6.58 15.26
CA ILE A 469 24.65 6.05 16.60
C ILE A 469 24.85 7.16 17.64
N ASP A 470 25.59 8.22 17.28
CA ASP A 470 25.84 9.36 18.17
C ASP A 470 24.55 10.14 18.45
N TYR A 471 23.69 10.26 17.44
CA TYR A 471 22.36 10.87 17.58
C TYR A 471 21.50 10.09 18.59
N PHE A 472 21.39 8.77 18.44
CA PHE A 472 20.62 7.95 19.38
C PHE A 472 21.28 7.88 20.77
N ALA A 473 22.60 7.96 20.87
CA ALA A 473 23.31 8.01 22.14
C ALA A 473 22.99 9.30 22.90
N ALA A 474 23.04 10.45 22.24
CA ALA A 474 22.68 11.74 22.83
C ALA A 474 21.22 11.76 23.32
N MET A 475 20.29 11.22 22.52
CA MET A 475 18.89 11.14 22.90
C MET A 475 18.65 10.25 24.13
N ARG A 476 19.32 9.08 24.19
CA ARG A 476 19.27 8.19 25.38
C ARG A 476 19.84 8.87 26.61
N GLU A 477 20.91 9.63 26.47
CA GLU A 477 21.51 10.38 27.57
C GLU A 477 20.51 11.40 28.14
N THR A 478 19.83 12.16 27.28
CA THR A 478 18.78 13.11 27.69
C THR A 478 17.64 12.42 28.43
N MET A 479 17.12 11.31 27.89
CA MET A 479 16.06 10.54 28.58
C MET A 479 16.55 9.89 29.88
N SER A 480 17.84 9.52 29.97
CA SER A 480 18.45 8.97 31.19
C SER A 480 18.56 10.03 32.28
N LYS A 481 18.93 11.27 31.93
CA LYS A 481 18.92 12.41 32.87
C LYS A 481 17.53 12.65 33.45
N PHE A 482 16.48 12.55 32.62
CA PHE A 482 15.09 12.64 33.13
C PHE A 482 14.77 11.52 34.12
N ALA A 483 15.26 10.30 33.87
CA ALA A 483 15.09 9.20 34.82
C ALA A 483 15.81 9.50 36.15
N GLU A 484 17.04 10.00 36.11
CA GLU A 484 17.84 10.35 37.29
C GLU A 484 17.13 11.41 38.16
N GLU A 485 16.65 12.49 37.55
CA GLU A 485 15.91 13.56 38.24
C GLU A 485 14.61 13.07 38.91
N LEU A 486 13.98 12.06 38.31
CA LEU A 486 12.78 11.42 38.87
C LEU A 486 13.08 10.27 39.83
N GLY A 487 14.35 9.94 40.08
CA GLY A 487 14.74 8.74 40.85
C GLY A 487 14.22 7.44 40.23
N ALA A 488 14.00 7.43 38.92
CA ALA A 488 13.52 6.34 38.09
C ALA A 488 14.70 5.59 37.43
N LYS A 489 14.40 4.47 36.78
CA LYS A 489 15.31 3.75 35.90
C LYS A 489 14.89 3.97 34.44
N TYR A 490 15.80 4.42 33.59
CA TYR A 490 15.59 4.45 32.15
C TYR A 490 15.70 3.03 31.56
N VAL A 491 14.77 2.70 30.66
CA VAL A 491 14.77 1.48 29.85
C VAL A 491 14.37 1.88 28.44
N ASP A 492 15.23 1.64 27.46
CA ASP A 492 14.87 1.75 26.05
C ASP A 492 14.43 0.39 25.51
N ASN A 493 13.38 0.39 24.69
CA ASN A 493 12.93 -0.74 23.89
C ASN A 493 12.86 -2.11 24.63
N PRO A 494 11.81 -2.38 25.43
CA PRO A 494 11.68 -3.59 26.25
C PRO A 494 11.57 -4.89 25.44
N LEU A 495 11.57 -4.86 24.09
CA LEU A 495 11.79 -6.01 23.20
C LEU A 495 13.29 -6.30 23.04
N TRP A 496 13.97 -6.48 24.17
CA TRP A 496 15.42 -6.62 24.36
C TRP A 496 16.12 -7.77 23.59
N TRP A 497 15.38 -8.61 22.86
CA TRP A 497 15.93 -9.75 22.14
C TRP A 497 16.25 -9.48 20.65
N ALA A 498 15.85 -8.34 20.07
CA ALA A 498 15.99 -8.10 18.63
C ALA A 498 16.79 -6.84 18.20
N LYS A 499 17.12 -5.89 19.09
CA LYS A 499 17.75 -4.58 18.72
C LYS A 499 17.04 -3.85 17.55
N ARG A 500 15.71 -3.97 17.44
CA ARG A 500 14.93 -3.40 16.33
C ARG A 500 14.30 -2.07 16.72
N VAL A 501 14.46 -1.04 15.89
CA VAL A 501 13.74 0.23 16.06
C VAL A 501 12.31 0.06 15.57
N ILE A 502 11.33 0.66 16.26
CA ILE A 502 9.96 0.78 15.77
C ILE A 502 9.79 2.23 15.33
N THR A 503 9.49 2.46 14.06
CA THR A 503 9.13 3.78 13.55
C THR A 503 7.63 3.88 13.33
N VAL A 504 7.07 5.02 13.75
CA VAL A 504 5.71 5.47 13.41
C VAL A 504 5.76 6.68 12.48
N HIS A 505 6.96 7.14 12.15
CA HIS A 505 7.25 8.26 11.28
C HIS A 505 8.17 7.87 10.10
N PRO A 506 7.82 6.85 9.29
CA PRO A 506 8.61 6.50 8.13
C PRO A 506 8.60 7.65 7.11
N LEU A 507 9.76 8.03 6.58
CA LEU A 507 9.95 9.12 5.61
C LEU A 507 10.93 8.72 4.51
N GLY A 508 10.78 9.30 3.31
CA GLY A 508 11.64 9.04 2.15
C GLY A 508 11.26 7.80 1.35
N GLY A 509 12.04 7.46 0.32
CA GLY A 509 11.72 6.42 -0.66
C GLY A 509 11.32 6.98 -2.03
N ALA A 510 10.67 8.14 -2.10
CA ALA A 510 10.46 8.87 -3.35
C ALA A 510 10.84 10.36 -3.18
N PRO A 511 12.07 10.65 -2.71
CA PRO A 511 12.41 11.97 -2.18
C PRO A 511 12.32 13.07 -3.23
N MET A 512 11.93 14.27 -2.81
CA MET A 512 12.03 15.47 -3.61
C MET A 512 13.49 15.82 -3.91
N GLY A 513 13.73 16.43 -5.08
CA GLY A 513 15.05 16.87 -5.50
C GLY A 513 14.95 17.95 -6.58
N ARG A 514 16.10 18.56 -6.90
CA ARG A 514 16.17 19.64 -7.91
C ARG A 514 16.13 19.13 -9.35
N ASN A 515 16.40 17.85 -9.54
CA ASN A 515 16.41 17.18 -10.84
C ASN A 515 16.23 15.67 -10.68
N HIS A 516 15.99 14.98 -11.80
CA HIS A 516 15.79 13.54 -11.90
C HIS A 516 16.89 12.68 -11.25
N PHE A 517 18.15 13.14 -11.18
CA PHE A 517 19.23 12.36 -10.55
C PHE A 517 19.28 12.54 -9.04
N GLU A 518 18.77 13.68 -8.54
CA GLU A 518 18.76 14.02 -7.13
C GLU A 518 17.46 13.65 -6.42
N GLY A 519 16.37 13.39 -7.13
CA GLY A 519 15.09 13.04 -6.52
C GLY A 519 14.16 12.34 -7.49
N VAL A 520 13.11 11.74 -6.94
CA VAL A 520 12.02 11.12 -7.72
C VAL A 520 10.99 12.16 -8.12
N VAL A 521 10.72 13.10 -7.23
CA VAL A 521 9.78 14.19 -7.45
C VAL A 521 10.47 15.55 -7.43
N ASP A 522 9.87 16.52 -8.12
CA ASP A 522 10.25 17.93 -8.01
C ASP A 522 9.83 18.52 -6.66
N GLU A 523 10.10 19.81 -6.46
CA GLU A 523 9.75 20.52 -5.23
C GLU A 523 8.24 20.67 -5.00
N TRP A 524 7.40 20.32 -5.98
CA TRP A 524 5.93 20.33 -5.90
C TRP A 524 5.33 18.93 -5.77
N GLY A 525 6.17 17.89 -5.72
CA GLY A 525 5.72 16.50 -5.65
C GLY A 525 5.40 15.87 -7.01
N GLY A 526 5.62 16.57 -8.13
CA GLY A 526 5.46 15.99 -9.47
C GLY A 526 6.56 14.99 -9.79
N VAL A 527 6.21 13.79 -10.25
CA VAL A 527 7.21 12.76 -10.61
C VAL A 527 7.94 13.18 -11.89
N PHE A 528 9.28 13.25 -11.83
CA PHE A 528 10.09 13.64 -12.98
C PHE A 528 9.84 12.71 -14.17
N GLY A 529 9.61 13.30 -15.35
CA GLY A 529 9.38 12.55 -16.59
C GLY A 529 7.97 11.96 -16.75
N HIS A 530 7.08 12.09 -15.74
CA HIS A 530 5.75 11.50 -15.76
C HIS A 530 4.66 12.53 -15.47
N PRO A 531 4.26 13.35 -16.46
CA PRO A 531 3.24 14.38 -16.29
C PRO A 531 1.91 13.82 -15.75
N GLY A 532 1.38 14.48 -14.72
CA GLY A 532 0.13 14.09 -14.08
C GLY A 532 0.27 13.04 -12.97
N LEU A 533 1.45 12.45 -12.76
CA LEU A 533 1.74 11.62 -11.59
C LEU A 533 2.45 12.44 -10.52
N SER A 534 2.02 12.32 -9.26
CA SER A 534 2.61 13.07 -8.13
C SER A 534 2.67 12.22 -6.86
N VAL A 535 3.59 12.56 -5.96
CA VAL A 535 3.73 12.01 -4.59
C VAL A 535 3.64 13.16 -3.60
N VAL A 536 2.66 13.10 -2.71
CA VAL A 536 2.32 14.20 -1.79
C VAL A 536 2.34 13.77 -0.31
N ASP A 537 2.96 12.63 -0.01
CA ASP A 537 3.05 12.09 1.34
C ASP A 537 4.50 12.01 1.87
N GLY A 538 4.71 11.26 2.97
CA GLY A 538 6.01 11.11 3.61
C GLY A 538 7.11 10.52 2.71
N ALA A 539 6.76 9.81 1.61
CA ALA A 539 7.74 9.31 0.65
C ALA A 539 8.49 10.45 -0.05
N ALA A 540 7.83 11.60 -0.25
CA ALA A 540 8.42 12.77 -0.91
C ALA A 540 9.44 13.52 -0.04
N MET A 541 9.49 13.26 1.27
CA MET A 541 10.42 13.97 2.15
C MET A 541 11.87 13.56 1.83
N PRO A 542 12.81 14.51 1.65
CA PRO A 542 14.18 14.21 1.26
C PRO A 542 15.04 13.74 2.46
N GLY A 543 14.48 13.75 3.67
CA GLY A 543 15.11 13.29 4.90
C GLY A 543 14.16 13.44 6.08
N PRO A 544 14.65 13.29 7.32
CA PRO A 544 13.81 13.46 8.50
C PRO A 544 13.21 14.87 8.56
N VAL A 545 11.95 14.94 8.96
CA VAL A 545 11.33 16.23 9.27
C VAL A 545 11.96 16.79 10.55
N GLY A 546 12.19 15.93 11.55
CA GLY A 546 12.68 16.30 12.87
C GLY A 546 11.57 16.16 13.92
N PRO A 547 10.59 17.08 13.99
CA PRO A 547 9.38 16.88 14.78
C PRO A 547 8.41 15.88 14.13
N ASN A 548 7.22 15.71 14.71
CA ASN A 548 6.14 14.87 14.16
C ASN A 548 5.83 15.30 12.71
N PRO A 549 5.91 14.40 11.72
CA PRO A 549 5.91 14.78 10.31
C PRO A 549 4.53 15.16 9.76
N SER A 550 3.45 14.84 10.48
CA SER A 550 2.07 14.98 9.97
C SER A 550 1.74 16.38 9.46
N LEU A 551 2.11 17.41 10.22
CA LEU A 551 1.85 18.81 9.86
C LEU A 551 2.65 19.23 8.62
N THR A 552 3.92 18.84 8.52
CA THR A 552 4.78 19.14 7.36
C THR A 552 4.30 18.42 6.10
N ILE A 553 3.89 17.16 6.21
CA ILE A 553 3.32 16.40 5.09
C ILE A 553 2.03 17.08 4.59
N ALA A 554 1.13 17.46 5.51
CA ALA A 554 -0.11 18.13 5.15
C ALA A 554 0.12 19.50 4.49
N ALA A 555 1.06 20.31 5.03
CA ALA A 555 1.40 21.61 4.48
C ALA A 555 2.04 21.49 3.08
N PHE A 556 2.93 20.52 2.89
CA PHE A 556 3.51 20.20 1.58
C PHE A 556 2.44 19.77 0.58
N ALA A 557 1.50 18.91 0.98
CA ALA A 557 0.40 18.46 0.12
C ALA A 557 -0.55 19.61 -0.28
N ASP A 558 -0.87 20.52 0.65
CA ASP A 558 -1.68 21.72 0.35
C ASP A 558 -0.96 22.61 -0.67
N ARG A 559 0.35 22.82 -0.51
CA ARG A 559 1.21 23.54 -1.48
C ARG A 559 1.26 22.88 -2.85
N ALA A 560 1.47 21.56 -2.88
CA ALA A 560 1.48 20.78 -4.11
C ALA A 560 0.14 20.87 -4.84
N ALA A 561 -0.98 20.81 -4.10
CA ALA A 561 -2.32 20.90 -4.67
C ALA A 561 -2.62 22.29 -5.25
N ASP A 562 -2.25 23.36 -4.56
CA ASP A 562 -2.38 24.74 -5.07
C ASP A 562 -1.60 24.90 -6.39
N HIS A 563 -0.34 24.44 -6.44
CA HIS A 563 0.45 24.47 -7.67
C HIS A 563 -0.17 23.61 -8.79
N ALA A 564 -0.66 22.41 -8.47
CA ALA A 564 -1.30 21.54 -9.43
C ALA A 564 -2.56 22.18 -10.06
N LEU A 565 -3.31 22.96 -9.28
CA LEU A 565 -4.48 23.70 -9.75
C LEU A 565 -4.10 24.87 -10.66
N GLU A 566 -3.00 25.55 -10.40
CA GLU A 566 -2.46 26.61 -11.28
C GLU A 566 -2.06 26.07 -12.66
N GLN A 567 -1.48 24.87 -12.67
CA GLN A 567 -1.10 24.16 -13.90
C GLN A 567 -2.28 23.51 -14.63
N TRP A 568 -3.48 23.52 -14.04
CA TRP A 568 -4.63 22.88 -14.67
C TRP A 568 -5.11 23.73 -15.86
N PRO A 569 -5.30 23.14 -17.05
CA PRO A 569 -5.83 23.88 -18.19
C PRO A 569 -7.13 24.59 -17.82
N LYS A 570 -7.17 25.93 -17.97
CA LYS A 570 -8.40 26.71 -17.79
C LYS A 570 -9.43 26.18 -18.78
N SER A 571 -10.49 25.56 -18.26
CA SER A 571 -11.47 24.91 -19.13
C SER A 571 -12.07 25.94 -20.09
N ARG A 572 -12.01 25.66 -21.40
CA ARG A 572 -12.89 26.29 -22.38
C ARG A 572 -14.29 25.91 -21.96
N ARG A 573 -15.00 26.84 -21.32
CA ARG A 573 -16.38 26.75 -20.85
C ARG A 573 -17.22 25.92 -21.83
N ARG A 574 -17.38 24.62 -21.56
CA ARG A 574 -18.06 23.68 -22.45
C ARG A 574 -19.54 24.04 -22.37
N ARG A 575 -20.01 24.80 -23.36
CA ARG A 575 -21.39 25.28 -23.46
C ARG A 575 -22.29 24.05 -23.52
N ARG A 576 -22.92 23.75 -22.38
CA ARG A 576 -23.86 22.64 -22.19
C ARG A 576 -24.98 22.81 -23.23
N ARG A 577 -24.95 22.03 -24.31
CA ARG A 577 -26.04 21.97 -25.29
C ARG A 577 -27.17 21.20 -24.59
N THR A 578 -28.18 21.93 -24.14
CA THR A 578 -29.46 21.37 -23.71
C THR A 578 -30.18 20.91 -24.97
N ASP A 579 -30.05 19.63 -25.34
CA ASP A 579 -30.95 19.03 -26.31
C ASP A 579 -32.30 18.83 -25.62
N ALA A 580 -33.19 19.78 -25.84
CA ALA A 580 -34.62 19.62 -25.58
C ALA A 580 -35.19 18.73 -26.69
N THR A 581 -35.64 17.55 -26.29
CA THR A 581 -36.43 16.64 -27.12
C THR A 581 -37.81 17.27 -27.35
N GLN A 582 -38.19 17.47 -28.61
CA GLN A 582 -39.60 17.50 -29.01
C GLN A 582 -39.79 16.75 -30.34
N PRO A 583 -40.82 15.89 -30.45
CA PRO A 583 -41.11 15.11 -31.65
C PRO A 583 -42.02 15.89 -32.60
N ALA A 584 -41.75 15.84 -33.90
CA ALA A 584 -42.71 16.28 -34.91
C ALA A 584 -42.70 15.33 -36.12
N THR A 585 -43.87 14.74 -36.30
CA THR A 585 -44.38 13.92 -37.40
C THR A 585 -44.34 14.60 -38.76
N GLY A 586 -44.18 13.82 -39.85
CA GLY A 586 -44.52 14.29 -41.20
C GLY A 586 -44.08 13.33 -42.30
N ALA A 587 -45.05 12.60 -42.87
CA ALA A 587 -44.88 11.66 -43.97
C ALA A 587 -44.85 12.34 -45.35
N SER A 588 -44.10 11.76 -46.31
CA SER A 588 -44.49 11.68 -47.73
C SER A 588 -43.52 10.77 -48.52
N GLN A 589 -44.11 9.81 -49.25
CA GLN A 589 -43.45 8.82 -50.12
C GLN A 589 -43.12 9.38 -51.55
N PRO A 590 -42.99 8.58 -52.66
CA PRO A 590 -41.72 8.43 -53.38
C PRO A 590 -41.80 8.73 -54.91
N THR A 591 -40.65 8.95 -55.55
CA THR A 591 -40.48 8.88 -57.02
C THR A 591 -39.02 8.49 -57.27
N GLY A 592 -38.60 7.45 -57.98
CA GLY A 592 -39.15 6.79 -59.15
C GLY A 592 -38.41 7.27 -60.41
N GLY A 593 -37.43 6.51 -60.93
CA GLY A 593 -37.00 6.61 -62.33
C GLY A 593 -35.50 6.50 -62.69
N MET A 594 -35.06 5.27 -62.97
CA MET A 594 -34.25 4.79 -64.13
C MET A 594 -32.75 5.16 -64.35
N SER A 595 -31.99 4.05 -64.47
CA SER A 595 -30.63 3.72 -65.00
C SER A 595 -30.33 4.23 -66.45
N PRO A 596 -29.16 3.99 -67.12
CA PRO A 596 -28.18 2.89 -66.92
C PRO A 596 -26.68 3.09 -67.28
N MET A 597 -25.94 2.01 -67.00
CA MET A 597 -24.79 1.43 -67.75
C MET A 597 -23.34 1.88 -67.50
N ASP A 598 -22.54 0.80 -67.35
CA ASP A 598 -21.17 0.56 -67.82
C ASP A 598 -19.98 0.55 -66.85
N ALA A 599 -19.45 -0.67 -66.75
CA ALA A 599 -18.18 -1.09 -66.21
C ALA A 599 -17.01 -0.70 -67.14
N ASN A 600 -15.86 -0.35 -66.57
CA ASN A 600 -14.60 -1.10 -66.70
C ASN A 600 -13.38 -0.27 -66.23
N ALA A 601 -12.42 -1.00 -65.66
CA ALA A 601 -10.98 -0.72 -65.55
C ALA A 601 -10.54 0.41 -64.58
N ALA A 602 -9.42 0.32 -63.85
CA ALA A 602 -8.23 -0.51 -63.98
C ALA A 602 -7.51 -0.67 -62.62
N GLU A 603 -7.05 -1.90 -62.34
CA GLU A 603 -5.95 -2.20 -61.41
C GLU A 603 -4.65 -2.48 -62.20
N GLN A 604 -3.50 -2.15 -61.59
CA GLN A 604 -2.21 -2.89 -61.51
C GLN A 604 -0.99 -1.95 -61.44
N PRO A 605 0.23 -2.40 -61.01
CA PRO A 605 0.64 -3.70 -60.44
C PRO A 605 1.57 -3.62 -59.19
N GLY A 606 1.66 -4.73 -58.44
CA GLY A 606 2.80 -5.09 -57.56
C GLY A 606 3.66 -6.21 -58.20
N PRO A 607 4.94 -6.39 -57.78
CA PRO A 607 5.93 -7.17 -58.54
C PRO A 607 5.85 -8.68 -58.30
N GLY A 608 6.34 -9.42 -59.30
CA GLY A 608 6.12 -10.85 -59.51
C GLY A 608 6.81 -11.81 -58.55
N GLY A 609 6.15 -12.95 -58.33
CA GLY A 609 6.81 -14.21 -57.97
C GLY A 609 7.07 -15.07 -59.21
N PRO A 610 7.90 -16.12 -59.12
CA PRO A 610 7.86 -17.23 -60.05
C PRO A 610 6.83 -18.28 -59.62
N SER A 611 6.18 -18.82 -60.65
CA SER A 611 5.07 -19.78 -60.69
C SER A 611 5.26 -21.11 -59.98
N GLY A 612 4.19 -21.59 -59.35
CA GLY A 612 3.92 -23.01 -59.07
C GLY A 612 2.42 -23.20 -58.76
N ASN A 613 1.77 -24.19 -59.39
CA ASN A 613 0.40 -24.60 -59.06
C ASN A 613 0.28 -24.92 -57.56
N GLY A 614 -0.41 -24.09 -56.79
CA GLY A 614 -0.68 -24.32 -55.36
C GLY A 614 -2.18 -24.40 -55.11
N ALA A 615 -2.64 -25.53 -54.56
CA ALA A 615 -3.97 -25.61 -53.98
C ALA A 615 -4.13 -24.52 -52.90
N VAL A 616 -5.33 -23.95 -52.74
CA VAL A 616 -5.59 -23.00 -51.65
C VAL A 616 -5.44 -23.77 -50.33
N ALA A 617 -4.42 -23.42 -49.56
CA ALA A 617 -4.14 -24.02 -48.25
C ALA A 617 -5.31 -23.83 -47.29
N THR A 618 -5.54 -24.81 -46.42
CA THR A 618 -6.60 -24.75 -45.41
C THR A 618 -5.99 -24.48 -44.04
N SER A 619 -6.38 -23.38 -43.42
CA SER A 619 -5.92 -22.99 -42.08
C SER A 619 -6.89 -23.44 -41.00
N VAL A 620 -6.35 -23.72 -39.81
CA VAL A 620 -7.09 -24.00 -38.58
C VAL A 620 -6.61 -23.03 -37.51
N ALA A 621 -7.52 -22.39 -36.80
CA ALA A 621 -7.20 -21.52 -35.66
C ALA A 621 -8.08 -21.82 -34.45
N PHE A 622 -7.55 -21.64 -33.25
CA PHE A 622 -8.31 -21.71 -31.99
C PHE A 622 -7.74 -20.70 -30.99
N THR A 623 -8.57 -20.26 -30.05
CA THR A 623 -8.19 -19.32 -29.00
C THR A 623 -8.10 -20.02 -27.66
N GLU A 624 -6.98 -19.85 -26.97
CA GLU A 624 -6.71 -20.38 -25.63
C GLU A 624 -6.52 -19.25 -24.63
N GLN A 625 -7.08 -19.44 -23.44
CA GLN A 625 -6.79 -18.59 -22.27
C GLN A 625 -6.12 -19.42 -21.17
N MET A 626 -4.98 -18.93 -20.67
CA MET A 626 -4.33 -19.51 -19.48
C MET A 626 -4.12 -18.43 -18.42
N LYS A 627 -4.34 -18.80 -17.16
CA LYS A 627 -4.27 -17.89 -16.00
C LYS A 627 -3.38 -18.50 -14.92
N GLY A 628 -2.58 -17.69 -14.26
CA GLY A 628 -1.72 -18.17 -13.20
C GLY A 628 -0.94 -17.05 -12.54
N PHE A 629 0.25 -17.41 -12.06
CA PHE A 629 1.07 -16.55 -11.22
C PHE A 629 2.49 -16.48 -11.76
N PHE A 630 3.03 -15.26 -11.77
CA PHE A 630 4.34 -14.93 -12.32
C PHE A 630 4.98 -13.84 -11.46
N VAL A 631 6.30 -13.88 -11.29
CA VAL A 631 7.04 -12.82 -10.59
C VAL A 631 8.39 -12.56 -11.25
N LEU A 632 8.85 -11.32 -11.16
CA LEU A 632 10.19 -10.90 -11.58
C LEU A 632 11.26 -11.27 -10.55
N GLY A 633 12.50 -11.46 -11.05
CA GLY A 633 13.69 -11.74 -10.25
C GLY A 633 13.86 -13.19 -9.80
N GLN A 634 13.10 -14.12 -10.35
CA GLN A 634 13.27 -15.57 -10.14
C GLN A 634 13.15 -16.30 -11.47
N GLY A 635 14.07 -17.22 -11.77
CA GLY A 635 14.03 -17.99 -13.02
C GLY A 635 13.36 -19.35 -12.93
N GLU A 636 13.10 -19.89 -11.73
CA GLU A 636 12.54 -21.24 -11.58
C GLU A 636 11.00 -21.23 -11.50
N PRO A 637 10.28 -21.75 -12.50
CA PRO A 637 8.83 -21.56 -12.65
C PRO A 637 7.97 -21.96 -11.44
N ARG A 638 8.19 -23.14 -10.86
CA ARG A 638 7.34 -23.67 -9.78
C ARG A 638 7.49 -22.87 -8.48
N SER A 639 8.73 -22.56 -8.10
CA SER A 639 9.03 -21.73 -6.94
C SER A 639 8.49 -20.31 -7.14
N ALA A 640 8.73 -19.74 -8.33
CA ALA A 640 8.27 -18.40 -8.68
C ALA A 640 6.74 -18.29 -8.63
N ALA A 641 6.01 -19.29 -9.13
CA ALA A 641 4.54 -19.30 -9.09
C ALA A 641 3.97 -19.40 -7.66
N GLN A 642 4.62 -20.15 -6.76
CA GLN A 642 4.20 -20.23 -5.36
C GLN A 642 4.39 -18.88 -4.65
N ASP A 643 5.54 -18.25 -4.88
CA ASP A 643 5.87 -16.93 -4.36
C ASP A 643 4.93 -15.85 -4.91
N ALA A 644 4.67 -15.88 -6.22
CA ALA A 644 3.73 -14.99 -6.90
C ALA A 644 2.29 -15.19 -6.41
N ARG A 645 1.88 -16.42 -6.04
CA ARG A 645 0.58 -16.69 -5.44
C ARG A 645 0.43 -16.06 -4.05
N VAL A 646 1.48 -16.06 -3.24
CA VAL A 646 1.49 -15.39 -1.92
C VAL A 646 1.43 -13.86 -2.07
N ARG A 647 2.05 -13.31 -3.13
CA ARG A 647 2.01 -11.88 -3.47
C ARG A 647 0.76 -11.47 -4.22
N ASP A 648 0.04 -12.48 -4.71
CA ASP A 648 -1.06 -12.37 -5.65
C ASP A 648 -0.68 -11.49 -6.86
N GLU A 649 0.47 -11.83 -7.46
CA GLU A 649 0.95 -11.29 -8.75
C GLU A 649 0.49 -12.22 -9.87
N ARG A 650 -0.49 -11.75 -10.65
CA ARG A 650 -1.18 -12.57 -11.64
C ARG A 650 -0.60 -12.34 -13.02
N MET A 651 -0.65 -13.40 -13.82
CA MET A 651 -0.39 -13.35 -15.25
C MET A 651 -1.42 -14.22 -15.97
N MET A 652 -1.83 -13.77 -17.14
CA MET A 652 -2.67 -14.52 -18.05
C MET A 652 -2.28 -14.20 -19.49
N PHE A 653 -2.59 -15.09 -20.42
CA PHE A 653 -2.67 -14.72 -21.83
C PHE A 653 -3.98 -15.16 -22.43
N GLU A 654 -4.35 -14.49 -23.52
CA GLU A 654 -5.33 -14.94 -24.48
C GLU A 654 -4.65 -14.97 -25.84
N LEU A 655 -4.46 -16.17 -26.38
CA LEU A 655 -3.72 -16.39 -27.62
C LEU A 655 -4.60 -17.14 -28.61
N THR A 656 -4.69 -16.61 -29.82
CA THR A 656 -5.19 -17.34 -30.98
C THR A 656 -4.01 -17.99 -31.69
N ILE A 657 -3.99 -19.32 -31.62
CA ILE A 657 -3.01 -20.16 -32.30
C ILE A 657 -3.55 -20.49 -33.69
N THR A 658 -2.73 -20.29 -34.72
CA THR A 658 -3.09 -20.55 -36.12
C THR A 658 -2.09 -21.49 -36.76
N ALA A 659 -2.60 -22.60 -37.31
CA ALA A 659 -1.90 -23.43 -38.29
C ALA A 659 -2.28 -22.90 -39.69
N PRO A 660 -1.39 -22.15 -40.37
CA PRO A 660 -1.73 -21.48 -41.63
C PRO A 660 -1.98 -22.46 -42.79
N ASP A 661 -1.30 -23.61 -42.78
CA ASP A 661 -1.56 -24.74 -43.68
C ASP A 661 -1.58 -26.02 -42.84
N ILE A 662 -2.73 -26.68 -42.77
CA ILE A 662 -2.90 -27.89 -41.97
C ILE A 662 -2.08 -29.07 -42.49
N ASP A 663 -1.84 -29.15 -43.80
CA ASP A 663 -1.11 -30.27 -44.40
C ASP A 663 0.39 -30.14 -44.13
N GLU A 664 0.93 -28.93 -44.23
CA GLU A 664 2.30 -28.63 -43.81
C GLU A 664 2.46 -28.79 -42.29
N PHE A 665 1.50 -28.29 -41.51
CA PHE A 665 1.52 -28.39 -40.04
C PHE A 665 1.56 -29.84 -39.55
N VAL A 666 0.75 -30.72 -40.12
CA VAL A 666 0.67 -32.14 -39.68
C VAL A 666 1.87 -32.95 -40.18
N SER A 667 2.44 -32.60 -41.34
CA SER A 667 3.55 -33.35 -41.93
C SER A 667 4.94 -32.90 -41.47
N GLY A 668 5.07 -31.66 -40.97
CA GLY A 668 6.33 -31.11 -40.49
C GLY A 668 6.73 -31.59 -39.09
N ASP A 669 8.00 -31.96 -38.91
CA ASP A 669 8.53 -32.48 -37.63
C ASP A 669 8.43 -31.49 -36.45
N ALA A 670 8.33 -30.19 -36.73
CA ALA A 670 8.24 -29.14 -35.72
C ALA A 670 6.80 -28.68 -35.42
N HIS A 671 5.82 -29.13 -36.23
CA HIS A 671 4.41 -28.74 -36.15
C HIS A 671 4.23 -27.24 -35.83
N GLU A 672 4.85 -26.38 -36.66
CA GLU A 672 4.98 -24.94 -36.38
C GLU A 672 3.71 -24.17 -36.77
N GLY A 673 3.17 -23.42 -35.83
CA GLY A 673 2.07 -22.47 -36.02
C GLY A 673 2.44 -21.08 -35.51
N THR A 674 1.54 -20.12 -35.73
CA THR A 674 1.69 -18.75 -35.24
C THR A 674 0.80 -18.51 -34.03
N ALA A 675 1.24 -17.62 -33.13
CA ALA A 675 0.47 -17.18 -31.98
C ALA A 675 0.25 -15.66 -32.08
N SER A 676 -0.99 -15.22 -31.88
CA SER A 676 -1.39 -13.81 -31.86
C SER A 676 -2.35 -13.56 -30.71
N GLY A 677 -2.41 -12.35 -30.16
CA GLY A 677 -3.23 -12.03 -28.99
C GLY A 677 -2.46 -11.17 -28.01
N TYR A 678 -2.70 -11.36 -26.71
CA TYR A 678 -2.10 -10.53 -25.68
C TYR A 678 -1.74 -11.33 -24.42
N LEU A 679 -0.75 -10.81 -23.70
CA LEU A 679 -0.37 -11.21 -22.34
C LEU A 679 -0.80 -10.11 -21.39
N GLU A 680 -1.47 -10.41 -20.29
CA GLU A 680 -1.71 -9.48 -19.20
C GLU A 680 -0.95 -9.93 -17.94
N SER A 681 -0.14 -9.04 -17.37
CA SER A 681 0.73 -9.35 -16.24
C SER A 681 0.86 -8.17 -15.29
N ASP A 682 0.60 -8.42 -14.00
CA ASP A 682 0.79 -7.41 -12.95
C ASP A 682 2.25 -6.99 -12.82
N ALA A 683 3.17 -7.93 -13.00
CA ALA A 683 4.60 -7.70 -12.85
C ALA A 683 5.23 -6.99 -14.06
N LEU A 684 4.64 -7.15 -15.26
CA LEU A 684 5.13 -6.51 -16.50
C LEU A 684 4.36 -5.23 -16.86
N GLY A 685 3.46 -4.76 -16.00
CA GLY A 685 2.83 -3.46 -16.17
C GLY A 685 1.47 -3.44 -16.87
N GLY A 686 0.77 -4.58 -16.94
CA GLY A 686 -0.57 -4.69 -17.52
C GLY A 686 -0.59 -5.52 -18.80
N ARG A 687 -1.34 -5.07 -19.81
CA ARG A 687 -1.58 -5.81 -21.06
C ARG A 687 -0.51 -5.46 -22.11
N LEU A 688 0.14 -6.50 -22.65
CA LEU A 688 1.15 -6.48 -23.70
C LEU A 688 0.63 -7.23 -24.93
N GLU A 689 0.57 -6.55 -26.07
CA GLU A 689 0.16 -7.17 -27.34
C GLU A 689 1.30 -8.00 -27.93
N VAL A 690 0.97 -9.18 -28.48
CA VAL A 690 1.94 -10.04 -29.16
C VAL A 690 2.31 -9.40 -30.51
N GLU A 691 3.55 -8.96 -30.63
CA GLU A 691 4.09 -8.42 -31.89
C GLU A 691 4.38 -9.53 -32.89
N ARG A 692 4.91 -10.65 -32.38
CA ARG A 692 5.19 -11.86 -33.15
C ARG A 692 5.19 -13.07 -32.24
N GLY A 693 4.45 -14.12 -32.59
CA GLY A 693 4.35 -15.33 -31.79
C GLY A 693 4.55 -16.59 -32.60
N TRP A 694 5.24 -17.55 -31.99
CA TRP A 694 5.47 -18.90 -32.49
C TRP A 694 4.86 -19.92 -31.54
N PHE A 695 4.35 -20.98 -32.13
CA PHE A 695 3.79 -22.12 -31.43
C PHE A 695 4.30 -23.40 -32.08
N ASN A 696 4.68 -24.39 -31.27
CA ASN A 696 5.02 -25.72 -31.76
C ASN A 696 4.24 -26.77 -30.98
N LEU A 697 3.63 -27.71 -31.70
CA LEU A 697 2.84 -28.79 -31.10
C LEU A 697 3.65 -30.10 -31.04
N PHE A 698 3.76 -30.73 -29.87
CA PHE A 698 4.34 -32.07 -29.69
C PHE A 698 5.73 -32.32 -30.30
N VAL A 699 6.66 -31.39 -30.08
CA VAL A 699 8.07 -31.56 -30.46
C VAL A 699 8.76 -32.52 -29.49
N LEU A 700 9.66 -33.37 -29.97
CA LEU A 700 10.40 -34.35 -29.16
C LEU A 700 11.30 -33.67 -28.11
N ALA A 701 11.22 -34.13 -26.85
CA ALA A 701 11.99 -33.59 -25.72
C ALA A 701 13.39 -34.23 -25.53
N GLY A 702 13.79 -35.17 -26.39
CA GLY A 702 15.07 -35.88 -26.31
C GLY A 702 15.00 -37.31 -25.76
N HIS A 703 13.96 -37.67 -24.99
CA HIS A 703 13.57 -39.07 -24.71
C HIS A 703 12.47 -39.51 -25.68
N GLU A 704 12.46 -40.77 -26.12
CA GLU A 704 11.65 -41.26 -27.26
C GLU A 704 10.12 -41.08 -27.07
N GLU A 705 9.62 -40.88 -25.85
CA GLU A 705 8.18 -40.79 -25.55
C GLU A 705 7.68 -39.41 -25.07
N ASP A 706 8.55 -38.49 -24.65
CA ASP A 706 8.13 -37.17 -24.12
C ASP A 706 7.90 -36.15 -25.25
N ARG A 707 6.76 -35.45 -25.20
CA ARG A 707 6.36 -34.44 -26.20
C ARG A 707 6.19 -33.08 -25.54
N LEU A 708 6.61 -32.02 -26.23
CA LEU A 708 6.52 -30.64 -25.74
C LEU A 708 5.60 -29.80 -26.61
N MET A 709 4.76 -28.98 -25.98
CA MET A 709 4.09 -27.86 -26.64
C MET A 709 4.82 -26.58 -26.28
N LYS A 710 5.30 -25.81 -27.25
CA LYS A 710 6.16 -24.65 -27.01
C LYS A 710 5.49 -23.36 -27.48
N TYR A 711 5.73 -22.30 -26.71
CA TYR A 711 5.24 -20.95 -26.96
C TYR A 711 6.43 -20.00 -26.91
N ARG A 712 6.50 -19.09 -27.87
CA ARG A 712 7.46 -17.99 -27.84
C ARG A 712 6.78 -16.74 -28.38
N LEU A 713 6.76 -15.66 -27.62
CA LEU A 713 6.08 -14.43 -27.97
C LEU A 713 7.01 -13.24 -27.78
N TRP A 714 7.19 -12.46 -28.83
CA TRP A 714 7.79 -11.14 -28.73
C TRP A 714 6.75 -10.13 -28.29
N LEU A 715 7.10 -9.40 -27.24
CA LEU A 715 6.28 -8.41 -26.59
C LEU A 715 7.15 -7.17 -26.38
N THR A 716 6.51 -6.01 -26.30
CA THR A 716 7.18 -4.79 -25.87
C THR A 716 6.46 -4.29 -24.64
N THR A 717 7.21 -4.06 -23.55
CA THR A 717 6.64 -3.45 -22.35
C THR A 717 6.20 -2.02 -22.67
N GLU A 718 5.30 -1.45 -21.88
CA GLU A 718 4.93 -0.04 -22.06
C GLU A 718 6.12 0.92 -21.90
N GLY A 719 7.17 0.49 -21.20
CA GLY A 719 8.45 1.18 -21.12
C GLY A 719 9.24 1.23 -22.44
N GLY A 720 8.77 0.55 -23.49
CA GLY A 720 9.46 0.39 -24.77
C GLY A 720 10.56 -0.67 -24.72
N SER A 721 10.66 -1.45 -23.65
CA SER A 721 11.67 -2.51 -23.53
C SER A 721 11.18 -3.78 -24.24
N PRO A 722 11.95 -4.32 -25.19
CA PRO A 722 11.62 -5.58 -25.83
C PRO A 722 11.80 -6.73 -24.82
N VAL A 723 10.84 -7.64 -24.74
CA VAL A 723 10.92 -8.85 -23.91
C VAL A 723 10.37 -10.06 -24.67
N THR A 724 10.82 -11.25 -24.29
CA THR A 724 10.34 -12.50 -24.89
C THR A 724 9.70 -13.39 -23.84
N PHE A 725 8.41 -13.67 -24.00
CA PHE A 725 7.73 -14.70 -23.24
C PHE A 725 8.06 -16.06 -23.86
N VAL A 726 8.56 -16.99 -23.06
CA VAL A 726 8.79 -18.39 -23.44
C VAL A 726 7.99 -19.28 -22.52
N GLY A 727 7.36 -20.31 -23.07
CA GLY A 727 6.61 -21.26 -22.27
C GLY A 727 6.57 -22.64 -22.90
N TYR A 728 6.45 -23.65 -22.05
CA TYR A 728 6.26 -25.02 -22.52
C TYR A 728 5.27 -25.80 -21.65
N LYS A 729 4.57 -26.74 -22.31
CA LYS A 729 3.80 -27.81 -21.66
C LYS A 729 4.51 -29.12 -21.91
N GLU A 730 4.60 -29.94 -20.88
CA GLU A 730 5.15 -31.29 -20.97
C GLU A 730 3.99 -32.27 -21.11
N VAL A 731 4.04 -33.14 -22.11
CA VAL A 731 3.00 -34.15 -22.36
C VAL A 731 3.65 -35.52 -22.40
N ARG A 732 3.37 -36.34 -21.39
CA ARG A 732 3.87 -37.71 -21.25
C ARG A 732 2.81 -38.72 -21.67
N ASP A 733 3.22 -39.83 -22.29
CA ASP A 733 2.30 -40.92 -22.68
C ASP A 733 2.22 -41.99 -21.58
N ASP A 734 1.71 -41.64 -20.40
CA ASP A 734 1.49 -42.58 -19.30
C ASP A 734 -0.01 -42.90 -19.05
N PRO A 735 -0.34 -44.10 -18.53
CA PRO A 735 -1.74 -44.47 -18.27
C PRO A 735 -2.26 -43.85 -16.96
N GLY A 736 -3.13 -42.82 -17.04
CA GLY A 736 -3.78 -42.26 -15.84
C GLY A 736 -4.51 -40.92 -16.03
N PHE A 737 -4.80 -40.24 -14.90
CA PHE A 737 -5.35 -38.87 -14.84
C PHE A 737 -4.27 -37.77 -15.04
N ASP A 738 -3.00 -38.15 -15.27
CA ASP A 738 -1.85 -37.23 -15.37
C ASP A 738 -1.87 -36.39 -16.68
N LEU A 739 -2.43 -36.96 -17.75
CA LEU A 739 -2.66 -36.27 -19.04
C LEU A 739 -3.41 -34.93 -18.91
N TRP A 740 -4.25 -34.76 -17.87
CA TRP A 740 -4.92 -33.49 -17.62
C TRP A 740 -3.97 -32.45 -17.01
N GLU A 741 -3.15 -32.79 -16.02
CA GLU A 741 -2.17 -31.83 -15.48
C GLU A 741 -1.12 -31.44 -16.54
N ASP A 742 -0.70 -32.40 -17.37
CA ASP A 742 0.25 -32.24 -18.48
C ASP A 742 -0.24 -31.28 -19.57
N THR A 743 -1.51 -31.42 -19.99
CA THR A 743 -2.08 -30.56 -21.04
C THR A 743 -2.56 -29.19 -20.53
N THR A 744 -2.71 -29.05 -19.21
CA THR A 744 -3.26 -27.82 -18.59
C THR A 744 -2.24 -26.94 -17.89
N THR A 745 -1.01 -27.40 -17.66
CA THR A 745 0.04 -26.65 -16.97
C THR A 745 1.07 -26.11 -17.95
N LEU A 746 1.31 -24.79 -17.92
CA LEU A 746 2.34 -24.13 -18.71
C LEU A 746 3.39 -23.51 -17.80
N PHE A 747 4.63 -23.94 -17.97
CA PHE A 747 5.80 -23.36 -17.30
C PHE A 747 6.35 -22.24 -18.16
N VAL A 748 6.61 -21.06 -17.56
CA VAL A 748 6.96 -19.85 -18.32
C VAL A 748 8.18 -19.14 -17.75
N GLN A 749 8.95 -18.50 -18.62
CA GLN A 749 9.93 -17.46 -18.31
C GLN A 749 9.68 -16.24 -19.19
N VAL A 750 10.13 -15.08 -18.73
CA VAL A 750 10.22 -13.86 -19.53
C VAL A 750 11.68 -13.47 -19.60
N LEU A 751 12.17 -13.31 -20.83
CA LEU A 751 13.56 -13.00 -21.14
C LEU A 751 13.71 -11.53 -21.55
N ASP A 752 14.87 -10.96 -21.28
CA ASP A 752 15.24 -9.63 -21.78
C ASP A 752 15.52 -9.67 -23.29
N GLY A 753 14.97 -8.71 -24.03
CA GLY A 753 15.09 -8.61 -25.48
C GLY A 753 14.12 -9.48 -26.29
N HIS A 754 14.14 -9.29 -27.61
CA HIS A 754 13.45 -10.13 -28.58
C HIS A 754 14.36 -11.28 -29.03
N VAL A 755 14.23 -12.41 -28.35
CA VAL A 755 15.05 -13.61 -28.55
C VAL A 755 14.36 -14.51 -29.58
N PRO A 756 14.96 -14.77 -30.76
CA PRO A 756 14.35 -15.59 -31.80
C PRO A 756 14.33 -17.09 -31.42
N PRO A 757 13.46 -17.91 -32.04
CA PRO A 757 13.51 -19.37 -31.88
C PRO A 757 14.89 -19.94 -32.28
N GLY A 758 15.40 -20.92 -31.51
CA GLY A 758 16.63 -21.68 -31.84
C GLY A 758 17.94 -21.16 -31.24
N THR A 759 17.90 -20.11 -30.40
CA THR A 759 19.09 -19.61 -29.68
C THR A 759 19.29 -20.22 -28.29
N ASP A 760 18.35 -21.06 -27.81
CA ASP A 760 18.39 -21.65 -26.47
C ASP A 760 19.11 -23.00 -26.47
N VAL A 761 19.83 -23.31 -25.39
CA VAL A 761 20.59 -24.57 -25.24
C VAL A 761 19.70 -25.74 -24.77
N ALA A 762 18.51 -25.44 -24.22
CA ALA A 762 17.61 -26.42 -23.62
C ALA A 762 16.45 -26.82 -24.55
N ALA A 763 16.09 -28.11 -24.53
CA ALA A 763 14.98 -28.64 -25.34
C ALA A 763 13.62 -28.01 -25.00
N THR A 764 13.42 -27.45 -23.82
CA THR A 764 12.17 -26.79 -23.38
C THR A 764 12.05 -25.35 -23.88
N GLY A 765 13.14 -24.72 -24.30
CA GLY A 765 13.19 -23.29 -24.64
C GLY A 765 13.25 -22.35 -23.42
N LEU A 766 13.24 -22.88 -22.19
CA LEU A 766 13.60 -22.12 -20.99
C LEU A 766 15.13 -22.07 -20.84
N LEU A 767 15.65 -20.95 -20.35
CA LEU A 767 17.05 -20.83 -19.98
C LEU A 767 17.28 -21.36 -18.55
N ASP A 768 18.55 -21.53 -18.20
CA ASP A 768 18.95 -21.81 -16.82
C ASP A 768 18.29 -20.77 -15.88
N PRO A 769 17.66 -21.18 -14.76
CA PRO A 769 17.02 -20.24 -13.83
C PRO A 769 17.91 -19.12 -13.31
N ASP A 770 19.23 -19.32 -13.30
CA ASP A 770 20.22 -18.33 -12.86
C ASP A 770 20.81 -17.49 -14.02
N ASP A 771 20.31 -17.66 -15.25
CA ASP A 771 20.75 -16.89 -16.41
C ASP A 771 20.35 -15.40 -16.27
N PRO A 772 21.29 -14.45 -16.45
CA PRO A 772 21.03 -13.03 -16.25
C PRO A 772 20.01 -12.42 -17.23
N SER A 773 19.72 -13.09 -18.35
CA SER A 773 18.69 -12.66 -19.30
C SER A 773 17.27 -13.04 -18.85
N VAL A 774 17.12 -13.90 -17.83
CA VAL A 774 15.81 -14.28 -17.28
C VAL A 774 15.32 -13.18 -16.33
N LEU A 775 14.29 -12.45 -16.76
CA LEU A 775 13.67 -11.38 -15.98
C LEU A 775 12.73 -11.93 -14.90
N GLY A 776 12.10 -13.08 -15.15
CA GLY A 776 11.16 -13.70 -14.22
C GLY A 776 10.58 -15.01 -14.74
N ALA A 777 9.83 -15.71 -13.89
CA ALA A 777 9.24 -17.00 -14.20
C ALA A 777 7.88 -17.19 -13.50
N GLY A 778 7.13 -18.20 -13.95
CA GLY A 778 5.82 -18.50 -13.40
C GLY A 778 5.19 -19.77 -13.94
N VAL A 779 3.95 -20.03 -13.50
CA VAL A 779 3.15 -21.17 -13.97
C VAL A 779 1.75 -20.67 -14.28
N LEU A 780 1.28 -20.94 -15.50
CA LEU A 780 -0.09 -20.68 -15.94
C LEU A 780 -0.84 -22.00 -16.03
N ARG A 781 -2.14 -21.97 -15.72
CA ARG A 781 -3.04 -23.13 -15.85
C ARG A 781 -4.29 -22.75 -16.62
N ILE A 782 -4.80 -23.67 -17.44
CA ILE A 782 -6.14 -23.56 -18.00
C ILE A 782 -7.15 -24.20 -17.05
N LYS A 783 -8.27 -23.51 -16.80
CA LYS A 783 -9.36 -24.05 -15.98
C LYS A 783 -10.25 -24.96 -16.83
N PRO A 784 -10.92 -25.98 -16.27
CA PRO A 784 -11.79 -26.87 -17.04
C PRO A 784 -12.89 -26.18 -17.85
N LEU A 785 -13.46 -25.09 -17.34
CA LEU A 785 -14.46 -24.28 -18.06
C LEU A 785 -13.84 -23.49 -19.22
N ASP A 786 -12.68 -22.87 -18.99
CA ASP A 786 -11.94 -22.13 -20.02
C ASP A 786 -11.48 -23.08 -21.16
N PHE A 787 -11.17 -24.34 -20.84
CA PHE A 787 -10.88 -25.38 -21.84
C PHE A 787 -12.11 -25.82 -22.64
N ALA A 788 -13.28 -25.94 -21.99
CA ALA A 788 -14.53 -26.22 -22.69
C ALA A 788 -14.89 -25.07 -23.66
N GLU A 789 -14.66 -23.83 -23.25
CA GLU A 789 -14.83 -22.65 -24.10
C GLU A 789 -13.85 -22.66 -25.28
N GLN A 790 -12.56 -22.96 -25.06
CA GLN A 790 -11.56 -23.11 -26.12
C GLN A 790 -12.02 -24.08 -27.22
N MET A 791 -12.64 -25.21 -26.88
CA MET A 791 -13.14 -26.17 -27.87
C MET A 791 -14.23 -25.59 -28.79
N THR A 792 -14.89 -24.50 -28.41
CA THR A 792 -15.87 -23.79 -29.23
C THR A 792 -15.27 -22.72 -30.15
N THR A 793 -13.98 -22.38 -29.96
CA THR A 793 -13.30 -21.29 -30.69
C THR A 793 -12.64 -21.74 -31.99
N PHE A 794 -12.73 -23.03 -32.34
CA PHE A 794 -12.13 -23.55 -33.55
C PHE A 794 -12.75 -22.94 -34.81
N THR A 795 -11.91 -22.31 -35.62
CA THR A 795 -12.29 -21.72 -36.91
C THR A 795 -11.41 -22.28 -38.03
N THR A 796 -11.92 -22.30 -39.25
CA THR A 796 -11.17 -22.74 -40.44
C THR A 796 -11.37 -21.79 -41.60
N THR A 797 -10.33 -21.62 -42.39
CA THR A 797 -10.38 -20.84 -43.64
C THR A 797 -9.78 -21.68 -44.77
N GLY A 798 -10.48 -21.79 -45.90
CA GLY A 798 -10.04 -22.61 -47.04
C GLY A 798 -10.95 -23.82 -47.32
N PRO A 799 -10.66 -24.61 -48.37
CA PRO A 799 -11.49 -25.73 -48.79
C PRO A 799 -11.41 -26.92 -47.81
N GLY A 800 -12.54 -27.47 -47.37
CA GLY A 800 -12.55 -28.70 -46.56
C GLY A 800 -12.32 -28.51 -45.05
N GLY A 801 -12.78 -27.40 -44.48
CA GLY A 801 -12.60 -27.05 -43.06
C GLY A 801 -12.94 -28.14 -42.04
N ALA A 802 -14.01 -28.92 -42.23
CA ALA A 802 -14.34 -30.04 -41.34
C ALA A 802 -13.26 -31.15 -41.31
N GLN A 803 -12.61 -31.39 -42.46
CA GLN A 803 -11.51 -32.34 -42.56
C GLN A 803 -10.22 -31.79 -41.93
N ALA A 804 -9.99 -30.47 -42.04
CA ALA A 804 -8.87 -29.80 -41.40
C ALA A 804 -8.97 -29.83 -39.86
N ILE A 805 -10.16 -29.57 -39.29
CA ILE A 805 -10.40 -29.73 -37.84
C ILE A 805 -10.19 -31.19 -37.41
N ALA A 806 -10.66 -32.17 -38.19
CA ALA A 806 -10.48 -33.58 -37.86
C ALA A 806 -9.00 -34.01 -37.90
N ARG A 807 -8.21 -33.51 -38.87
CA ARG A 807 -6.77 -33.75 -38.96
C ARG A 807 -6.01 -33.09 -37.81
N PHE A 808 -6.32 -31.83 -37.53
CA PHE A 808 -5.76 -31.10 -36.38
C PHE A 808 -6.10 -31.81 -35.06
N GLY A 809 -7.36 -32.16 -34.85
CA GLY A 809 -7.84 -32.87 -33.66
C GLY A 809 -7.26 -34.28 -33.53
N GLY A 810 -7.00 -34.97 -34.64
CA GLY A 810 -6.30 -36.26 -34.65
C GLY A 810 -4.87 -36.15 -34.12
N LEU A 811 -4.15 -35.08 -34.51
CA LEU A 811 -2.81 -34.78 -34.03
C LEU A 811 -2.82 -34.25 -32.59
N PHE A 812 -3.76 -33.35 -32.25
CA PHE A 812 -3.87 -32.68 -30.95
C PHE A 812 -4.43 -33.58 -29.83
N LEU A 813 -5.32 -34.54 -30.15
CA LEU A 813 -6.15 -35.26 -29.16
C LEU A 813 -6.25 -36.79 -29.40
N GLY A 814 -5.25 -37.42 -30.00
CA GLY A 814 -5.26 -38.84 -30.43
C GLY A 814 -5.77 -39.89 -29.43
N LYS A 815 -5.72 -39.64 -28.10
CA LYS A 815 -6.42 -40.46 -27.07
C LYS A 815 -7.60 -39.76 -26.38
N LEU A 816 -7.58 -38.43 -26.23
CA LEU A 816 -8.61 -37.61 -25.56
C LEU A 816 -9.96 -37.58 -26.30
N TRP A 817 -9.96 -37.60 -27.63
CA TRP A 817 -11.18 -37.54 -28.45
C TRP A 817 -12.13 -38.74 -28.22
N SER A 818 -11.58 -39.91 -27.86
CA SER A 818 -12.36 -41.12 -27.58
C SER A 818 -13.18 -41.04 -26.27
N THR A 819 -12.73 -40.20 -25.33
CA THR A 819 -13.35 -40.03 -24.00
C THR A 819 -14.42 -38.92 -24.03
N TYR A 820 -14.17 -37.82 -24.73
CA TYR A 820 -15.07 -36.66 -24.76
C TYR A 820 -16.00 -36.60 -25.98
N GLY A 821 -15.67 -37.28 -27.09
CA GLY A 821 -16.55 -37.40 -28.26
C GLY A 821 -17.87 -38.17 -28.00
N ARG A 822 -18.01 -38.82 -26.83
CA ARG A 822 -19.27 -39.43 -26.38
C ARG A 822 -20.24 -38.42 -25.76
N LEU A 823 -19.76 -37.30 -25.21
CA LEU A 823 -20.62 -36.27 -24.62
C LEU A 823 -21.28 -35.39 -25.69
N ALA A 824 -20.55 -35.06 -26.76
CA ALA A 824 -21.09 -34.27 -27.88
C ALA A 824 -22.10 -35.05 -28.76
N ARG A 825 -22.15 -36.39 -28.67
CA ARG A 825 -23.14 -37.22 -29.39
C ARG A 825 -24.41 -37.52 -28.59
N ALA A 826 -24.54 -36.99 -27.38
CA ALA A 826 -25.71 -37.18 -26.52
C ALA A 826 -26.77 -36.07 -26.66
N GLU A 827 -26.52 -35.02 -27.45
CA GLU A 827 -27.49 -33.94 -27.71
C GLU A 827 -28.19 -34.01 -29.07
N ASP A 828 -27.86 -35.01 -29.91
CA ASP A 828 -28.54 -35.29 -31.19
C ASP A 828 -29.26 -36.67 -31.20
N ALA A 829 -29.80 -37.09 -30.04
CA ALA A 829 -30.66 -38.29 -29.91
C ALA A 829 -31.97 -38.01 -29.15
#